data_AF-I0HQ51-F1
#
_entry.id   AF-I0HQ51-F1
#
_cell.length_a   1.000
_cell.length_b   1.000
_cell.length_c   1.000
_cell.angle_alpha   90.00
_cell.angle_beta   90.00
_cell.angle_gamma   90.00
#
_symmetry.space_group_name_H-M   'P 1'
#
loop_
_entity.id
_entity.type
_entity.pdbx_description
1 polymer ?
#
loop_
_entity_poly.entity_id
_entity_poly.type
_entity_poly.pdbx_seq_one_letter_code
_entity_poly.pdbx_strand_id
1 'polypeptide(L)'
;MSETAKLLGGIHPSLQTLHGLPLWVFLLVVLLTSIFLLGYLLKGTQVWWQLRSTVRAVRSFGGQKAPPDPKAVGRAFQSEPLKHLWEEYDDTLHELRKAASGEVALVEVRATVPAEAMFTRDVLVDSRLFDDFTRHLPGVLTGLGIIGTFAGLLAGLQDFKPFPIEEAVKGLGPLLLGVQHAFVASGVAIGCAMVVVFVSRFTLAYLYGLVEQLTHGIDSLYSTGAGEEYLARLVRSSEQNAASTAQLKDALVEDLHKMMTNLVDRQIAAQEASTLALGKHIGEAISTAVAGPMERMGNAMEATARGNGEQVNSMLETLLTGFMAKLEDTFGGQMRGINEQMQRSMDSMAAVQASLQGLLADIKQTNEHAATQMSGTLEEAMKRAADNQQLLTDQMREFVQDFRRLVTEEQNKSKAAMDEAVMKVLREVAVAIEGLEGARKASAAEEAGRNDRLASQTNQLVGGLTAQVEALLGAVSDQVAKTQRNIDALSQVSLSAIDGMNHGALTMSSAAQRFETAGSAVSTVFERSTKVADTLASASAALQAASTAVQRGFEQYDSTRRTVDSQVAVLTGLIEAAKKEAGVSQELVASIKASADSMRAAEAQSREHLAGVNAALLKAFEDFGIQLVSRIKDAIAETDRHLAQGTGHLNGVVQELANAVQRMKRA
;
A
#
# COMPACT_ATOMS: atom_id res chain seq x y z
N MET A 1 -3.51 58.65 -36.78
CA MET A 1 -4.86 58.14 -36.47
C MET A 1 -5.77 58.01 -37.70
N SER A 2 -5.61 58.80 -38.77
CA SER A 2 -6.44 58.69 -39.99
C SER A 2 -6.08 57.50 -40.91
N GLU A 3 -4.83 57.04 -40.93
CA GLU A 3 -4.43 55.87 -41.74
C GLU A 3 -4.86 54.53 -41.14
N THR A 4 -4.81 54.39 -39.81
CA THR A 4 -5.25 53.17 -39.12
C THR A 4 -6.76 52.94 -39.28
N ALA A 5 -7.56 54.01 -39.14
CA ALA A 5 -9.01 53.94 -39.38
C ALA A 5 -9.34 53.57 -40.84
N LYS A 6 -8.58 54.10 -41.83
CA LYS A 6 -8.74 53.76 -43.25
C LYS A 6 -8.44 52.29 -43.55
N LEU A 7 -7.39 51.72 -42.97
CA LEU A 7 -7.04 50.29 -43.08
C LEU A 7 -8.11 49.38 -42.47
N LEU A 8 -8.66 49.73 -41.31
CA LEU A 8 -9.73 49.00 -40.62
C LEU A 8 -11.07 49.04 -41.38
N GLY A 9 -11.35 50.13 -42.10
CA GLY A 9 -12.52 50.23 -42.98
C GLY A 9 -12.50 49.30 -44.19
N GLY A 10 -11.35 48.70 -44.52
CA GLY A 10 -11.27 47.64 -45.52
C GLY A 10 -11.82 46.28 -45.04
N ILE A 11 -11.94 46.09 -43.71
CA ILE A 11 -12.44 44.85 -43.10
C ILE A 11 -13.95 44.94 -42.84
N HIS A 12 -14.44 46.10 -42.36
CA HIS A 12 -15.87 46.37 -42.25
C HIS A 12 -16.10 47.90 -42.25
N PRO A 13 -17.08 48.43 -43.01
CA PRO A 13 -17.29 49.88 -43.15
C PRO A 13 -17.60 50.60 -41.83
N SER A 14 -18.15 49.90 -40.83
CA SER A 14 -18.41 50.45 -39.49
C SER A 14 -17.17 50.56 -38.60
N LEU A 15 -16.00 50.04 -39.02
CA LEU A 15 -14.74 50.20 -38.26
C LEU A 15 -14.01 51.49 -38.64
N GLN A 16 -14.40 52.13 -39.74
CA GLN A 16 -13.79 53.34 -40.27
C GLN A 16 -14.19 54.61 -39.48
N THR A 17 -15.31 54.53 -38.75
CA THR A 17 -15.99 55.57 -37.99
C THR A 17 -15.75 55.48 -36.48
N LEU A 18 -15.00 54.48 -36.01
CA LEU A 18 -14.61 54.35 -34.61
C LEU A 18 -13.58 55.43 -34.24
N HIS A 19 -13.96 56.34 -33.34
CA HIS A 19 -13.11 57.40 -32.82
C HIS A 19 -13.15 57.43 -31.29
N GLY A 20 -12.09 57.96 -30.66
CA GLY A 20 -12.01 58.08 -29.20
C GLY A 20 -11.76 56.75 -28.46
N LEU A 21 -12.31 56.63 -27.26
CA LEU A 21 -12.08 55.53 -26.32
C LEU A 21 -12.51 54.13 -26.84
N PRO A 22 -13.63 53.98 -27.58
CA PRO A 22 -14.04 52.69 -28.17
C PRO A 22 -13.05 52.12 -29.19
N LEU A 23 -12.36 52.97 -29.97
CA LEU A 23 -11.32 52.52 -30.90
C LEU A 23 -10.12 51.92 -30.16
N TRP A 24 -9.71 52.54 -29.05
CA TRP A 24 -8.62 52.05 -28.22
C TRP A 24 -8.96 50.71 -27.57
N VAL A 25 -10.18 50.55 -27.06
CA VAL A 25 -10.66 49.27 -26.51
C VAL A 25 -10.68 48.20 -27.59
N PHE A 26 -11.15 48.52 -28.80
CA PHE A 26 -11.15 47.60 -29.93
C PHE A 26 -9.73 47.15 -30.31
N LEU A 27 -8.81 48.10 -30.48
CA LEU A 27 -7.42 47.80 -30.82
C LEU A 27 -6.74 46.98 -29.72
N LEU A 28 -7.03 47.27 -28.44
CA LEU A 28 -6.51 46.51 -27.30
C LEU A 28 -7.03 45.06 -27.32
N VAL A 29 -8.32 44.84 -27.57
CA VAL A 29 -8.93 43.50 -27.68
C VAL A 29 -8.28 42.69 -28.81
N VAL A 30 -8.13 43.29 -29.99
CA VAL A 30 -7.49 42.64 -31.14
C VAL A 30 -6.02 42.36 -30.88
N LEU A 31 -5.29 43.30 -30.26
CA LEU A 31 -3.89 43.13 -29.89
C LEU A 31 -3.72 41.99 -28.86
N LEU A 32 -4.50 41.99 -27.79
CA LEU A 32 -4.46 40.95 -26.75
C LEU A 32 -4.80 39.57 -27.33
N THR A 33 -5.81 39.50 -28.20
CA THR A 33 -6.20 38.26 -28.87
C THR A 33 -5.12 37.78 -29.84
N SER A 34 -4.47 38.70 -30.57
CA SER A 34 -3.40 38.35 -31.51
C SER A 34 -2.14 37.88 -30.78
N ILE A 35 -1.71 38.59 -29.72
CA ILE A 35 -0.58 38.18 -28.87
C ILE A 35 -0.84 36.81 -28.26
N PHE A 36 -2.07 36.60 -27.77
CA PHE A 36 -2.48 35.32 -27.22
C PHE A 36 -2.43 34.21 -28.26
N LEU A 37 -3.10 34.37 -29.41
CA LEU A 37 -3.14 33.34 -30.44
C LEU A 37 -1.74 33.01 -30.93
N LEU A 38 -0.88 34.01 -31.18
CA LEU A 38 0.49 33.77 -31.60
C LEU A 38 1.28 33.02 -30.52
N GLY A 39 1.27 33.51 -29.28
CA GLY A 39 2.03 32.91 -28.18
C GLY A 39 1.56 31.49 -27.86
N TYR A 40 0.24 31.29 -27.80
CA TYR A 40 -0.39 30.02 -27.49
C TYR A 40 -0.20 29.00 -28.61
N LEU A 41 -0.32 29.40 -29.89
CA LEU A 41 -0.03 28.51 -31.01
C LEU A 41 1.46 28.17 -31.11
N LEU A 42 2.37 29.13 -30.88
CA LEU A 42 3.82 28.88 -30.88
C LEU A 42 4.22 27.90 -29.77
N LYS A 43 3.73 28.12 -28.54
CA LYS A 43 4.01 27.22 -27.41
C LYS A 43 3.31 25.87 -27.58
N GLY A 44 2.05 25.86 -28.00
CA GLY A 44 1.30 24.64 -28.28
C GLY A 44 1.93 23.78 -29.37
N THR A 45 2.42 24.39 -30.45
CA THR A 45 3.14 23.68 -31.52
C THR A 45 4.50 23.15 -31.06
N GLN A 46 5.23 23.91 -30.22
CA GLN A 46 6.48 23.44 -29.61
C GLN A 46 6.24 22.20 -28.72
N VAL A 47 5.25 22.25 -27.83
CA VAL A 47 4.87 21.15 -26.94
C VAL A 47 4.40 19.95 -27.75
N TRP A 48 3.55 20.19 -28.75
CA TRP A 48 3.08 19.16 -29.66
C TRP A 48 4.23 18.46 -30.38
N TRP A 49 5.19 19.21 -30.92
CA TRP A 49 6.30 18.61 -31.67
C TRP A 49 7.17 17.73 -30.77
N GLN A 50 7.44 18.19 -29.54
CA GLN A 50 8.19 17.42 -28.54
C GLN A 50 7.45 16.14 -28.12
N LEU A 51 6.19 16.22 -27.71
CA LEU A 51 5.42 15.02 -27.35
C LEU A 51 5.29 14.07 -28.54
N ARG A 52 5.01 14.58 -29.74
CA ARG A 52 4.87 13.76 -30.95
C ARG A 52 6.19 13.09 -31.36
N SER A 53 7.33 13.74 -31.14
CA SER A 53 8.63 13.10 -31.37
C SER A 53 8.89 11.98 -30.36
N THR A 54 8.61 12.21 -29.07
CA THR A 54 8.84 11.23 -28.01
C THR A 54 7.89 10.05 -28.14
N VAL A 55 6.59 10.27 -28.41
CA VAL A 55 5.62 9.19 -28.69
C VAL A 55 6.07 8.31 -29.86
N ARG A 56 6.57 8.91 -30.96
CA ARG A 56 7.08 8.14 -32.10
C ARG A 56 8.32 7.34 -31.75
N ALA A 57 9.24 7.92 -30.97
CA ALA A 57 10.44 7.25 -30.51
C ALA A 57 10.09 6.06 -29.59
N VAL A 58 9.21 6.26 -28.59
CA VAL A 58 8.74 5.21 -27.68
C VAL A 58 8.05 4.07 -28.45
N ARG A 59 7.17 4.40 -29.40
CA ARG A 59 6.50 3.38 -30.24
C ARG A 59 7.46 2.59 -31.11
N SER A 60 8.60 3.14 -31.50
CA SER A 60 9.60 2.39 -32.27
C SER A 60 10.21 1.22 -31.50
N PHE A 61 10.15 1.27 -30.16
CA PHE A 61 10.63 0.19 -29.30
C PHE A 61 9.55 -0.89 -29.03
N GLY A 62 8.26 -0.57 -29.17
CA GLY A 62 7.15 -1.49 -28.86
C GLY A 62 6.97 -2.69 -29.80
N GLY A 63 7.85 -2.86 -30.80
CA GLY A 63 7.86 -4.01 -31.71
C GLY A 63 8.91 -5.08 -31.40
N GLN A 64 9.73 -4.90 -30.35
CA GLN A 64 10.80 -5.83 -30.00
C GLN A 64 10.28 -6.94 -29.08
N LYS A 65 10.72 -8.19 -29.30
CA LYS A 65 10.32 -9.36 -28.48
C LYS A 65 10.86 -9.33 -27.05
N ALA A 66 11.89 -8.53 -26.79
CA ALA A 66 12.49 -8.35 -25.48
C ALA A 66 12.23 -6.91 -25.02
N PRO A 67 11.98 -6.69 -23.71
CA PRO A 67 11.86 -5.34 -23.17
C PRO A 67 13.15 -4.57 -23.47
N PRO A 68 13.06 -3.37 -24.08
CA PRO A 68 14.22 -2.55 -24.38
C PRO A 68 14.92 -2.11 -23.10
N ASP A 69 16.23 -1.90 -23.17
CA ASP A 69 17.01 -1.32 -22.07
C ASP A 69 16.46 0.08 -21.73
N PRO A 70 16.11 0.36 -20.47
CA PRO A 70 15.63 1.67 -20.03
C PRO A 70 16.54 2.84 -20.41
N LYS A 71 17.86 2.62 -20.44
CA LYS A 71 18.83 3.64 -20.88
C LYS A 71 18.73 3.96 -22.36
N ALA A 72 18.30 3.01 -23.19
CA ALA A 72 18.08 3.23 -24.62
C ALA A 72 16.78 4.01 -24.85
N VAL A 73 15.73 3.71 -24.08
CA VAL A 73 14.45 4.42 -24.15
C VAL A 73 14.61 5.86 -23.62
N GLY A 74 15.42 6.08 -22.57
CA GLY A 74 15.71 7.42 -22.04
C GLY A 74 16.33 8.38 -23.05
N ARG A 75 17.01 7.88 -24.09
CA ARG A 75 17.53 8.74 -25.18
C ARG A 75 16.41 9.38 -26.02
N ALA A 76 15.17 8.90 -25.93
CA ALA A 76 14.00 9.51 -26.54
C ALA A 76 13.48 10.74 -25.76
N PHE A 77 13.90 10.90 -24.50
CA PHE A 77 13.43 11.93 -23.57
C PHE A 77 14.52 12.99 -23.34
N GLN A 78 14.92 13.72 -24.40
CA GLN A 78 16.03 14.68 -24.30
C GLN A 78 15.62 16.10 -23.86
N SER A 79 14.34 16.46 -24.03
CA SER A 79 13.85 17.80 -23.68
C SER A 79 13.32 17.84 -22.24
N GLU A 80 13.59 18.90 -21.49
CA GLU A 80 12.88 19.15 -20.23
C GLU A 80 11.42 19.57 -20.48
N PRO A 81 10.45 19.16 -19.64
CA PRO A 81 10.60 18.37 -18.40
C PRO A 81 10.63 16.84 -18.62
N LEU A 82 10.41 16.37 -19.85
CA LEU A 82 10.33 14.94 -20.20
C LEU A 82 11.56 14.14 -19.78
N LYS A 83 12.76 14.74 -19.83
CA LYS A 83 14.01 14.13 -19.38
C LYS A 83 13.98 13.78 -17.88
N HIS A 84 13.65 14.75 -17.03
CA HIS A 84 13.59 14.56 -15.58
C HIS A 84 12.52 13.54 -15.20
N LEU A 85 11.33 13.62 -15.82
CA LEU A 85 10.26 12.65 -15.60
C LEU A 85 10.65 11.23 -16.01
N TRP A 86 11.49 11.09 -17.04
CA TRP A 86 12.04 9.79 -17.42
C TRP A 86 13.08 9.29 -16.40
N GLU A 87 13.99 10.15 -15.92
CA GLU A 87 14.98 9.77 -14.90
C GLU A 87 14.28 9.27 -13.62
N GLU A 88 13.22 9.96 -13.17
CA GLU A 88 12.42 9.54 -12.01
C GLU A 88 11.63 8.25 -12.28
N TYR A 89 11.12 8.07 -13.51
CA TYR A 89 10.44 6.83 -13.90
C TYR A 89 11.42 5.65 -14.03
N ASP A 90 12.64 5.88 -14.51
CA ASP A 90 13.70 4.87 -14.65
C ASP A 90 14.05 4.23 -13.30
N ASP A 91 14.08 5.03 -12.23
CA ASP A 91 14.29 4.54 -10.86
C ASP A 91 13.17 3.58 -10.38
N THR A 92 11.99 3.62 -11.00
CA THR A 92 10.87 2.70 -10.68
C THR A 92 10.93 1.37 -11.45
N LEU A 93 11.83 1.26 -12.42
CA LEU A 93 12.01 0.06 -13.24
C LEU A 93 12.94 -0.93 -12.55
N HIS A 94 12.45 -2.15 -12.32
CA HIS A 94 13.22 -3.21 -11.67
C HIS A 94 13.52 -4.36 -12.63
N GLU A 95 14.79 -4.79 -12.65
CA GLU A 95 15.25 -5.98 -13.36
C GLU A 95 14.87 -7.25 -12.59
N LEU A 96 13.90 -8.02 -13.12
CA LEU A 96 13.52 -9.30 -12.55
C LEU A 96 14.28 -10.43 -13.25
N ARG A 97 15.23 -11.06 -12.55
CA ARG A 97 15.94 -12.24 -13.06
C ARG A 97 15.13 -13.50 -12.76
N LYS A 98 14.49 -14.09 -13.76
CA LYS A 98 13.87 -15.42 -13.64
C LYS A 98 14.95 -16.47 -13.82
N ALA A 99 15.23 -17.26 -12.78
CA ALA A 99 16.05 -18.45 -12.90
C ALA A 99 15.28 -19.49 -13.72
N ALA A 100 15.64 -19.66 -15.00
CA ALA A 100 15.20 -20.79 -15.79
C ALA A 100 16.13 -21.98 -15.50
N SER A 101 15.55 -23.18 -15.38
CA SER A 101 16.28 -24.43 -15.23
C SER A 101 17.18 -24.69 -16.45
N GLY A 102 18.45 -24.29 -16.36
CA GLY A 102 19.45 -24.49 -17.40
C GLY A 102 19.57 -23.30 -18.36
N GLU A 103 20.68 -22.59 -18.21
CA GLU A 103 21.40 -21.76 -19.20
C GLU A 103 21.05 -20.31 -19.50
N VAL A 104 19.86 -19.74 -19.27
CA VAL A 104 19.72 -18.25 -19.38
C VAL A 104 18.72 -17.70 -18.38
N ALA A 105 19.18 -16.86 -17.46
CA ALA A 105 18.29 -16.05 -16.64
C ALA A 105 17.60 -15.01 -17.55
N LEU A 106 16.31 -15.16 -17.80
CA LEU A 106 15.52 -14.13 -18.47
C LEU A 106 15.45 -12.91 -17.54
N VAL A 107 16.09 -11.81 -17.95
CA VAL A 107 15.99 -10.51 -17.30
C VAL A 107 14.77 -9.82 -17.88
N GLU A 108 13.70 -9.74 -17.11
CA GLU A 108 12.48 -9.04 -17.48
C GLU A 108 12.43 -7.72 -16.70
N VAL A 109 12.53 -6.59 -17.39
CA VAL A 109 12.40 -5.27 -16.76
C VAL A 109 10.92 -4.98 -16.54
N ARG A 110 10.55 -4.64 -15.30
CA ARG A 110 9.15 -4.39 -14.91
C ARG A 110 9.00 -3.06 -14.20
N ALA A 111 7.86 -2.41 -14.43
CA ALA A 111 7.51 -1.17 -13.75
C ALA A 111 6.79 -1.44 -12.43
N THR A 112 7.19 -0.73 -11.37
CA THR A 112 6.49 -0.74 -10.08
C THR A 112 5.37 0.29 -10.01
N VAL A 113 5.43 1.34 -10.84
CA VAL A 113 4.47 2.44 -10.89
C VAL A 113 4.00 2.63 -12.35
N PRO A 114 2.70 2.91 -12.61
CA PRO A 114 2.23 3.22 -13.96
C PRO A 114 2.80 4.55 -14.46
N ALA A 115 3.07 4.64 -15.77
CA ALA A 115 3.66 5.84 -16.38
C ALA A 115 2.81 7.10 -16.16
N GLU A 116 1.48 6.98 -16.08
CA GLU A 116 0.58 8.12 -15.83
C GLU A 116 0.84 8.83 -14.48
N ALA A 117 1.41 8.13 -13.48
CA ALA A 117 1.73 8.74 -12.19
C ALA A 117 2.88 9.76 -12.30
N MET A 118 3.85 9.53 -13.19
CA MET A 118 4.99 10.43 -13.42
C MET A 118 4.70 11.40 -14.57
N PHE A 119 4.12 10.90 -15.67
CA PHE A 119 3.81 11.67 -16.87
C PHE A 119 2.40 12.28 -16.80
N THR A 120 2.19 13.18 -15.85
CA THR A 120 0.88 13.82 -15.64
C THR A 120 0.58 14.90 -16.69
N ARG A 121 -0.72 15.12 -16.94
CA ARG A 121 -1.21 16.15 -17.88
C ARG A 121 -0.81 17.56 -17.45
N ASP A 122 -0.79 17.80 -16.14
CA ASP A 122 -0.49 19.10 -15.55
C ASP A 122 0.95 19.55 -15.85
N VAL A 123 1.93 18.68 -15.60
CA VAL A 123 3.36 18.97 -15.82
C VAL A 123 3.70 19.03 -17.32
N LEU A 124 3.11 18.15 -18.13
CA LEU A 124 3.45 18.04 -19.55
C LEU A 124 2.76 19.07 -20.44
N VAL A 125 1.58 19.58 -20.03
CA VAL A 125 0.74 20.43 -20.87
C VAL A 125 0.36 21.72 -20.14
N ASP A 126 -0.31 21.64 -18.99
CA ASP A 126 -0.98 22.80 -18.38
C ASP A 126 0.00 23.86 -17.88
N SER A 127 1.07 23.44 -17.20
CA SER A 127 2.17 24.31 -16.77
C SER A 127 2.86 25.04 -17.93
N ARG A 128 2.94 24.38 -19.11
CA ARG A 128 3.69 24.89 -20.27
C ARG A 128 2.88 25.83 -21.15
N LEU A 129 1.56 25.64 -21.18
CA LEU A 129 0.63 26.49 -21.93
C LEU A 129 0.05 27.62 -21.09
N PHE A 130 0.43 27.72 -19.80
CA PHE A 130 -0.12 28.68 -18.83
C PHE A 130 -1.66 28.62 -18.78
N ASP A 131 -2.24 27.41 -18.78
CA ASP A 131 -3.69 27.21 -18.96
C ASP A 131 -4.53 28.08 -18.01
N ASP A 132 -4.10 28.21 -16.75
CA ASP A 132 -4.76 29.05 -15.75
C ASP A 132 -4.94 30.50 -16.19
N PHE A 133 -3.91 31.12 -16.77
CA PHE A 133 -4.02 32.48 -17.29
C PHE A 133 -4.97 32.53 -18.49
N THR A 134 -4.86 31.55 -19.39
CA THR A 134 -5.65 31.49 -20.62
C THR A 134 -7.15 31.27 -20.34
N ARG A 135 -7.48 30.62 -19.23
CA ARG A 135 -8.85 30.35 -18.79
C ARG A 135 -9.60 31.62 -18.40
N HIS A 136 -8.88 32.64 -17.92
CA HIS A 136 -9.47 33.92 -17.51
C HIS A 136 -9.52 34.96 -18.65
N LEU A 137 -8.71 34.81 -19.69
CA LEU A 137 -8.62 35.75 -20.79
C LEU A 137 -9.96 36.01 -21.53
N PRO A 138 -10.82 35.01 -21.79
CA PRO A 138 -12.14 35.24 -22.39
C PRO A 138 -13.00 36.20 -21.56
N GLY A 139 -12.96 36.09 -20.23
CA GLY A 139 -13.67 36.99 -19.32
C GLY A 139 -13.14 38.42 -19.36
N VAL A 140 -11.81 38.58 -19.53
CA VAL A 140 -11.18 39.89 -19.69
C VAL A 140 -11.59 40.54 -21.02
N LEU A 141 -11.62 39.76 -22.12
CA LEU A 141 -12.01 40.24 -23.44
C LEU A 141 -13.50 40.64 -23.49
N THR A 142 -14.39 39.84 -22.90
CA THR A 142 -15.82 40.19 -22.81
C THR A 142 -16.05 41.41 -21.92
N GLY A 143 -15.36 41.50 -20.78
CA GLY A 143 -15.39 42.68 -19.91
C GLY A 143 -14.93 43.95 -20.62
N LEU A 144 -13.84 43.88 -21.40
CA LEU A 144 -13.38 44.98 -22.26
C LEU A 144 -14.44 45.36 -23.30
N GLY A 145 -15.11 44.40 -23.93
CA GLY A 145 -16.22 44.66 -24.86
C GLY A 145 -17.39 45.41 -24.21
N ILE A 146 -17.78 45.01 -22.99
CA ILE A 146 -18.83 45.69 -22.22
C ILE A 146 -18.41 47.13 -21.88
N ILE A 147 -17.19 47.33 -21.38
CA ILE A 147 -16.64 48.68 -21.09
C ILE A 147 -16.61 49.55 -22.35
N GLY A 148 -16.18 48.98 -23.49
CA GLY A 148 -16.19 49.67 -24.79
C GLY A 148 -17.60 50.08 -25.22
N THR A 149 -18.60 49.25 -24.94
CA THR A 149 -20.01 49.55 -25.23
C THR A 149 -20.49 50.74 -24.40
N PHE A 150 -20.26 50.70 -23.07
CA PHE A 150 -20.63 51.78 -22.17
C PHE A 150 -19.92 53.09 -22.50
N ALA A 151 -18.63 53.03 -22.85
CA ALA A 151 -17.88 54.21 -23.27
C ALA A 151 -18.43 54.82 -24.57
N GLY A 152 -18.84 53.98 -25.53
CA GLY A 152 -19.46 54.43 -26.77
C GLY A 152 -20.84 55.06 -26.56
N LEU A 153 -21.65 54.51 -25.66
CA LEU A 153 -22.93 55.11 -25.24
C LEU A 153 -22.71 56.46 -24.55
N LEU A 154 -21.74 56.54 -23.63
CA LEU A 154 -21.44 57.77 -22.89
C LEU A 154 -20.92 58.87 -23.82
N ALA A 155 -20.07 58.53 -24.79
CA ALA A 155 -19.63 59.46 -25.82
C ALA A 155 -20.79 59.90 -26.75
N GLY A 156 -21.67 58.98 -27.15
CA GLY A 156 -22.85 59.32 -27.96
C GLY A 156 -23.86 60.23 -27.26
N LEU A 157 -23.91 60.18 -25.92
CA LEU A 157 -24.77 61.02 -25.09
C LEU A 157 -24.16 62.40 -24.76
N GLN A 158 -22.84 62.57 -24.86
CA GLN A 158 -22.17 63.85 -24.54
C GLN A 158 -22.59 64.99 -25.47
N ASP A 159 -22.86 64.69 -26.74
CA ASP A 159 -23.29 65.68 -27.74
C ASP A 159 -24.82 65.79 -27.86
N PHE A 160 -25.58 65.02 -27.06
CA PHE A 160 -27.04 65.03 -27.11
C PHE A 160 -27.62 66.21 -26.34
N LYS A 161 -28.18 67.18 -27.07
CA LYS A 161 -28.90 68.32 -26.50
C LYS A 161 -30.41 68.05 -26.53
N PRO A 162 -31.08 67.89 -25.37
CA PRO A 162 -32.51 67.56 -25.32
C PRO A 162 -33.43 68.74 -25.67
N PHE A 163 -32.93 69.98 -25.68
CA PHE A 163 -33.69 71.18 -26.03
C PHE A 163 -32.83 72.19 -26.78
N PRO A 164 -33.38 72.91 -27.79
CA PRO A 164 -34.72 72.81 -28.40
C PRO A 164 -34.93 71.57 -29.32
N ILE A 165 -36.19 71.21 -29.64
CA ILE A 165 -36.57 69.95 -30.32
C ILE A 165 -35.86 69.75 -31.67
N GLU A 166 -35.61 70.83 -32.43
CA GLU A 166 -34.90 70.76 -33.71
C GLU A 166 -33.44 70.32 -33.57
N GLU A 167 -32.77 70.66 -32.47
CA GLU A 167 -31.41 70.20 -32.15
C GLU A 167 -31.43 68.75 -31.64
N ALA A 168 -32.47 68.36 -30.89
CA ALA A 168 -32.64 66.99 -30.40
C ALA A 168 -32.81 65.98 -31.55
N VAL A 169 -33.57 66.33 -32.59
CA VAL A 169 -33.72 65.48 -33.80
C VAL A 169 -32.43 65.39 -34.60
N LYS A 170 -31.64 66.47 -34.68
CA LYS A 170 -30.31 66.45 -35.32
C LYS A 170 -29.29 65.64 -34.53
N GLY A 171 -29.39 65.61 -33.20
CA GLY A 171 -28.53 64.82 -32.31
C GLY A 171 -28.82 63.31 -32.29
N LEU A 172 -30.01 62.88 -32.71
CA LEU A 172 -30.41 61.46 -32.75
C LEU A 172 -29.61 60.62 -33.74
N GLY A 173 -29.25 61.19 -34.90
CA GLY A 173 -28.46 60.49 -35.92
C GLY A 173 -27.07 60.08 -35.42
N PRO A 174 -26.23 61.04 -34.97
CA PRO A 174 -24.92 60.76 -34.38
C PRO A 174 -24.98 59.84 -33.16
N LEU A 175 -26.01 59.97 -32.33
CA LEU A 175 -26.21 59.12 -31.14
C LEU A 175 -26.49 57.66 -31.53
N LEU A 176 -27.40 57.41 -32.48
CA LEU A 176 -27.69 56.07 -32.99
C LEU A 176 -26.48 55.45 -33.70
N LEU A 177 -25.72 56.25 -34.45
CA LEU A 177 -24.48 55.81 -35.07
C LEU A 177 -23.44 55.42 -34.00
N GLY A 178 -23.24 56.25 -32.97
CA GLY A 178 -22.29 55.97 -31.88
C GLY A 178 -22.63 54.69 -31.12
N VAL A 179 -23.93 54.48 -30.84
CA VAL A 179 -24.45 53.24 -30.23
C VAL A 179 -24.15 52.04 -31.13
N GLN A 180 -24.47 52.11 -32.42
CA GLN A 180 -24.24 51.02 -33.37
C GLN A 180 -22.78 50.57 -33.42
N HIS A 181 -21.84 51.53 -33.47
CA HIS A 181 -20.40 51.23 -33.48
C HIS A 181 -19.92 50.56 -32.19
N ALA A 182 -20.46 50.99 -31.04
CA ALA A 182 -20.14 50.42 -29.74
C ALA A 182 -20.61 48.95 -29.63
N PHE A 183 -21.79 48.64 -30.16
CA PHE A 183 -22.31 47.27 -30.23
C PHE A 183 -21.46 46.36 -31.16
N VAL A 184 -21.02 46.87 -32.31
CA VAL A 184 -20.14 46.08 -33.20
C VAL A 184 -18.80 45.78 -32.53
N ALA A 185 -18.20 46.74 -31.83
CA ALA A 185 -16.96 46.52 -31.09
C ALA A 185 -17.12 45.43 -30.01
N SER A 186 -18.25 45.42 -29.30
CA SER A 186 -18.60 44.38 -28.33
C SER A 186 -18.80 43.01 -28.98
N GLY A 187 -19.49 42.95 -30.12
CA GLY A 187 -19.68 41.72 -30.88
C GLY A 187 -18.34 41.11 -31.33
N VAL A 188 -17.38 41.95 -31.76
CA VAL A 188 -16.02 41.49 -32.09
C VAL A 188 -15.28 41.00 -30.84
N ALA A 189 -15.40 41.68 -29.69
CA ALA A 189 -14.77 41.22 -28.45
C ALA A 189 -15.30 39.86 -27.98
N ILE A 190 -16.61 39.63 -28.06
CA ILE A 190 -17.23 38.33 -27.76
C ILE A 190 -16.76 37.28 -28.78
N GLY A 191 -16.71 37.61 -30.07
CA GLY A 191 -16.20 36.72 -31.11
C GLY A 191 -14.74 36.32 -30.86
N CYS A 192 -13.87 37.27 -30.53
CA CYS A 192 -12.49 37.02 -30.15
C CYS A 192 -12.40 36.11 -28.91
N ALA A 193 -13.21 36.35 -27.88
CA ALA A 193 -13.26 35.50 -26.69
C ALA A 193 -13.68 34.06 -27.03
N MET A 194 -14.67 33.85 -27.90
CA MET A 194 -15.08 32.52 -28.36
C MET A 194 -13.98 31.82 -29.15
N VAL A 195 -13.27 32.54 -30.04
CA VAL A 195 -12.13 31.99 -30.79
C VAL A 195 -11.01 31.56 -29.84
N VAL A 196 -10.69 32.38 -28.84
CA VAL A 196 -9.68 32.07 -27.81
C VAL A 196 -10.05 30.78 -27.07
N VAL A 197 -11.30 30.64 -26.61
CA VAL A 197 -11.78 29.42 -25.92
C VAL A 197 -11.73 28.21 -26.83
N PHE A 198 -12.17 28.34 -28.08
CA PHE A 198 -12.19 27.23 -29.03
C PHE A 198 -10.77 26.73 -29.32
N VAL A 199 -9.85 27.63 -29.67
CA VAL A 199 -8.46 27.28 -29.98
C VAL A 199 -7.74 26.71 -28.75
N SER A 200 -7.95 27.29 -27.56
CA SER A 200 -7.32 26.78 -26.34
C SER A 200 -7.80 25.38 -25.99
N ARG A 201 -9.12 25.17 -25.95
CA ARG A 201 -9.70 23.86 -25.61
C ARG A 201 -9.39 22.80 -26.66
N PHE A 202 -9.40 23.15 -27.94
CA PHE A 202 -9.02 22.22 -29.01
C PHE A 202 -7.56 21.78 -28.91
N THR A 203 -6.65 22.72 -28.65
CA THR A 203 -5.21 22.43 -28.50
C THR A 203 -4.96 21.54 -27.28
N LEU A 204 -5.58 21.83 -26.14
CA LEU A 204 -5.46 21.01 -24.92
C LEU A 204 -5.97 19.59 -25.14
N ALA A 205 -7.18 19.44 -25.71
CA ALA A 205 -7.74 18.12 -25.99
C ALA A 205 -6.80 17.27 -26.86
N TYR A 206 -6.19 17.89 -27.87
CA TYR A 206 -5.23 17.20 -28.73
C TYR A 206 -3.92 16.85 -28.00
N LEU A 207 -3.38 17.75 -27.18
CA LEU A 207 -2.17 17.49 -26.40
C LEU A 207 -2.40 16.42 -25.32
N TYR A 208 -3.54 16.42 -24.64
CA TYR A 208 -3.90 15.37 -23.68
C TYR A 208 -3.99 14.00 -24.35
N GLY A 209 -4.55 13.92 -25.56
CA GLY A 209 -4.53 12.69 -26.34
C GLY A 209 -3.12 12.22 -26.72
N LEU A 210 -2.16 13.13 -26.90
CA LEU A 210 -0.75 12.76 -27.08
C LEU A 210 -0.09 12.28 -25.79
N VAL A 211 -0.40 12.90 -24.64
CA VAL A 211 0.08 12.44 -23.33
C VAL A 211 -0.40 11.01 -23.06
N GLU A 212 -1.68 10.73 -23.30
CA GLU A 212 -2.24 9.38 -23.14
C GLU A 212 -1.58 8.35 -24.08
N GLN A 213 -1.30 8.74 -25.32
CA GLN A 213 -0.54 7.89 -26.24
C GLN A 213 0.91 7.67 -25.80
N LEU A 214 1.51 8.63 -25.10
CA LEU A 214 2.84 8.52 -24.53
C LEU A 214 2.83 7.57 -23.34
N THR A 215 1.95 7.79 -22.37
CA THR A 215 1.84 6.94 -21.16
C THR A 215 1.54 5.50 -21.54
N HIS A 216 0.55 5.27 -22.41
CA HIS A 216 0.24 3.93 -22.90
C HIS A 216 1.40 3.31 -23.69
N GLY A 217 2.14 4.14 -24.45
CA GLY A 217 3.34 3.70 -25.14
C GLY A 217 4.42 3.23 -24.18
N ILE A 218 4.66 3.96 -23.10
CA ILE A 218 5.64 3.61 -22.06
C ILE A 218 5.19 2.36 -21.28
N ASP A 219 3.93 2.31 -20.84
CA ASP A 219 3.36 1.16 -20.11
C ASP A 219 3.34 -0.11 -20.97
N SER A 220 3.27 0.01 -22.30
CA SER A 220 3.37 -1.14 -23.20
C SER A 220 4.78 -1.73 -23.30
N LEU A 221 5.83 -0.96 -22.95
CA LEU A 221 7.22 -1.43 -22.99
C LEU A 221 7.59 -2.28 -21.78
N TYR A 222 6.97 -2.01 -20.62
CA TYR A 222 7.30 -2.68 -19.36
C TYR A 222 6.03 -3.21 -18.70
N SER A 223 5.98 -4.52 -18.43
CA SER A 223 4.85 -5.10 -17.72
C SER A 223 4.77 -4.55 -16.29
N THR A 224 3.58 -4.12 -15.87
CA THR A 224 3.29 -3.64 -14.52
C THR A 224 3.18 -4.79 -13.52
N GLY A 225 3.18 -4.48 -12.22
CA GLY A 225 2.87 -5.46 -11.17
C GLY A 225 4.08 -6.20 -10.59
N ALA A 226 5.29 -5.63 -10.67
CA ALA A 226 6.46 -6.20 -9.99
C ALA A 226 6.21 -6.38 -8.47
N GLY A 227 5.64 -5.37 -7.80
CA GLY A 227 5.36 -5.41 -6.36
C GLY A 227 4.36 -6.49 -5.93
N GLU A 228 3.26 -6.65 -6.67
CA GLU A 228 2.23 -7.66 -6.37
C GLU A 228 2.74 -9.10 -6.55
N GLU A 229 3.54 -9.35 -7.58
CA GLU A 229 4.17 -10.65 -7.82
C GLU A 229 5.28 -10.95 -6.80
N TYR A 230 6.03 -9.94 -6.34
CA TYR A 230 6.97 -10.12 -5.23
C TYR A 230 6.25 -10.50 -3.94
N LEU A 231 5.13 -9.83 -3.63
CA LEU A 231 4.28 -10.18 -2.49
C LEU A 231 3.73 -11.60 -2.66
N ALA A 232 3.23 -11.96 -3.84
CA ALA A 232 2.72 -13.30 -4.13
C ALA A 232 3.82 -14.38 -4.01
N ARG A 233 5.04 -14.12 -4.48
CA ARG A 233 6.18 -15.05 -4.32
C ARG A 233 6.64 -15.15 -2.88
N LEU A 234 6.67 -14.05 -2.16
CA LEU A 234 7.03 -14.05 -0.73
C LEU A 234 6.02 -14.90 0.05
N VAL A 235 4.72 -14.67 -0.18
CA VAL A 235 3.63 -15.47 0.38
C VAL A 235 3.80 -16.94 0.00
N ARG A 236 4.02 -17.25 -1.28
CA ARG A 236 4.20 -18.63 -1.75
C ARG A 236 5.43 -19.32 -1.14
N SER A 237 6.55 -18.61 -1.00
CA SER A 237 7.73 -19.15 -0.32
C SER A 237 7.48 -19.35 1.18
N SER A 238 6.67 -18.48 1.79
CA SER A 238 6.27 -18.60 3.19
C SER A 238 5.34 -19.80 3.40
N GLU A 239 4.38 -20.01 2.49
CA GLU A 239 3.51 -21.19 2.48
C GLU A 239 4.31 -22.48 2.29
N GLN A 240 5.25 -22.50 1.35
CA GLN A 240 6.16 -23.63 1.13
C GLN A 240 7.04 -23.89 2.35
N ASN A 241 7.62 -22.86 2.97
CA ASN A 241 8.42 -23.00 4.18
C ASN A 241 7.58 -23.51 5.36
N ALA A 242 6.33 -23.04 5.51
CA ALA A 242 5.42 -23.54 6.53
C ALA A 242 5.11 -25.02 6.33
N ALA A 243 4.85 -25.44 5.08
CA ALA A 243 4.62 -26.83 4.73
C ALA A 243 5.86 -27.71 4.98
N SER A 244 7.05 -27.27 4.56
CA SER A 244 8.30 -27.99 4.83
C SER A 244 8.62 -28.08 6.33
N THR A 245 8.31 -27.05 7.11
CA THR A 245 8.49 -27.05 8.57
C THR A 245 7.52 -28.03 9.24
N ALA A 246 6.26 -28.10 8.78
CA ALA A 246 5.31 -29.09 9.26
C ALA A 246 5.78 -30.52 8.95
N GLN A 247 6.28 -30.74 7.73
CA GLN A 247 6.82 -32.04 7.32
C GLN A 247 8.06 -32.44 8.11
N LEU A 248 8.97 -31.50 8.41
CA LEU A 248 10.11 -31.73 9.30
C LEU A 248 9.66 -32.06 10.72
N LYS A 249 8.66 -31.36 11.25
CA LYS A 249 8.08 -31.65 12.57
C LYS A 249 7.56 -33.08 12.65
N ASP A 250 6.76 -33.49 11.66
CA ASP A 250 6.15 -34.82 11.65
C ASP A 250 7.20 -35.92 11.48
N ALA A 251 8.20 -35.71 10.62
CA ALA A 251 9.33 -36.63 10.47
C ALA A 251 10.15 -36.76 11.76
N LEU A 252 10.43 -35.65 12.45
CA LEU A 252 11.19 -35.64 13.70
C LEU A 252 10.43 -36.37 14.83
N VAL A 253 9.11 -36.15 14.93
CA VAL A 253 8.26 -36.78 15.96
C VAL A 253 8.18 -38.30 15.75
N GLU A 254 8.01 -38.73 14.50
CA GLU A 254 7.97 -40.15 14.15
C GLU A 254 9.31 -40.86 14.46
N ASP A 255 10.44 -40.23 14.14
CA ASP A 255 11.76 -40.82 14.36
C ASP A 255 12.11 -40.88 15.85
N LEU A 256 11.74 -39.85 16.63
CA LEU A 256 11.90 -39.84 18.09
C LEU A 256 11.04 -40.92 18.75
N HIS A 257 9.80 -41.10 18.28
CA HIS A 257 8.91 -42.15 18.77
C HIS A 257 9.49 -43.54 18.50
N LYS A 258 10.00 -43.80 17.29
CA LYS A 258 10.67 -45.06 16.95
C LYS A 258 11.91 -45.32 17.79
N MET A 259 12.73 -44.30 18.05
CA MET A 259 13.94 -44.45 18.85
C MET A 259 13.59 -44.81 20.30
N MET A 260 12.60 -44.15 20.90
CA MET A 260 12.12 -44.44 22.25
C MET A 260 11.53 -45.84 22.37
N THR A 261 10.68 -46.24 21.42
CA THR A 261 10.07 -47.58 21.42
C THR A 261 11.14 -48.68 21.28
N ASN A 262 12.11 -48.51 20.38
CA ASN A 262 13.22 -49.47 20.25
C ASN A 262 14.10 -49.56 21.51
N LEU A 263 14.30 -48.45 22.23
CA LEU A 263 15.04 -48.43 23.49
C LEU A 263 14.30 -49.19 24.59
N VAL A 264 12.99 -48.97 24.71
CA VAL A 264 12.13 -49.65 25.69
C VAL A 264 12.05 -51.14 25.38
N ASP A 265 11.83 -51.54 24.12
CA ASP A 265 11.78 -52.95 23.71
C ASP A 265 13.10 -53.67 23.97
N ARG A 266 14.24 -53.03 23.65
CA ARG A 266 15.57 -53.60 23.96
C ARG A 266 15.81 -53.73 25.46
N GLN A 267 15.35 -52.76 26.25
CA GLN A 267 15.48 -52.81 27.71
C GLN A 267 14.62 -53.90 28.32
N ILE A 268 13.37 -54.07 27.85
CA ILE A 268 12.47 -55.15 28.27
C ILE A 268 13.07 -56.51 27.90
N ALA A 269 13.56 -56.69 26.68
CA ALA A 269 14.19 -57.93 26.25
C ALA A 269 15.45 -58.27 27.08
N ALA A 270 16.26 -57.26 27.41
CA ALA A 270 17.42 -57.44 28.30
C ALA A 270 17.00 -57.79 29.74
N GLN A 271 15.93 -57.18 30.25
CA GLN A 271 15.36 -57.46 31.57
C GLN A 271 14.80 -58.88 31.64
N GLU A 272 14.10 -59.34 30.60
CA GLU A 272 13.50 -60.67 30.51
C GLU A 272 14.59 -61.74 30.43
N ALA A 273 15.63 -61.52 29.62
CA ALA A 273 16.82 -62.38 29.57
C ALA A 273 17.55 -62.44 30.92
N SER A 274 17.67 -61.32 31.64
CA SER A 274 18.24 -61.26 32.99
C SER A 274 17.39 -62.02 34.01
N THR A 275 16.06 -61.95 33.89
CA THR A 275 15.12 -62.64 34.79
C THR A 275 15.16 -64.15 34.58
N LEU A 276 15.30 -64.59 33.32
CA LEU A 276 15.42 -65.99 32.95
C LEU A 276 16.78 -66.59 33.39
N ALA A 277 17.86 -65.81 33.28
CA ALA A 277 19.17 -66.16 33.83
C ALA A 277 19.16 -66.25 35.36
N LEU A 278 18.46 -65.35 36.04
CA LEU A 278 18.27 -65.37 37.49
C LEU A 278 17.49 -66.63 37.93
N GLY A 279 16.42 -66.98 37.21
CA GLY A 279 15.65 -68.20 37.48
C GLY A 279 16.47 -69.47 37.30
N LYS A 280 17.35 -69.51 36.29
CA LYS A 280 18.27 -70.63 36.04
C LYS A 280 19.33 -70.77 37.15
N HIS A 281 19.92 -69.64 37.56
CA HIS A 281 20.88 -69.62 38.67
C HIS A 281 20.26 -70.01 40.01
N ILE A 282 19.04 -69.55 40.31
CA ILE A 282 18.31 -69.96 41.51
C ILE A 282 17.97 -71.46 41.46
N GLY A 283 17.54 -71.96 40.30
CA GLY A 283 17.26 -73.40 40.10
C GLY A 283 18.49 -74.29 40.30
N GLU A 284 19.63 -73.92 39.75
CA GLU A 284 20.91 -74.62 39.96
C GLU A 284 21.41 -74.52 41.40
N ALA A 285 21.31 -73.34 42.02
CA ALA A 285 21.71 -73.13 43.41
C ALA A 285 20.85 -73.94 44.37
N ILE A 286 19.52 -73.97 44.19
CA ILE A 286 18.60 -74.77 45.00
C ILE A 286 18.82 -76.27 44.75
N SER A 287 18.98 -76.70 43.49
CA SER A 287 19.26 -78.10 43.16
C SER A 287 20.55 -78.59 43.84
N THR A 288 21.62 -77.79 43.78
CA THR A 288 22.90 -78.13 44.40
C THR A 288 22.85 -78.05 45.93
N ALA A 289 22.14 -77.06 46.48
CA ALA A 289 21.99 -76.87 47.93
C ALA A 289 21.11 -77.94 48.59
N VAL A 290 20.15 -78.51 47.86
CA VAL A 290 19.23 -79.55 48.37
C VAL A 290 19.73 -80.97 48.07
N ALA A 291 20.46 -81.20 46.97
CA ALA A 291 20.99 -82.51 46.61
C ALA A 291 21.94 -83.08 47.68
N GLY A 292 22.90 -82.29 48.16
CA GLY A 292 23.87 -82.75 49.16
C GLY A 292 23.25 -83.15 50.52
N PRO A 293 22.32 -82.38 51.10
CA PRO A 293 21.55 -82.78 52.27
C PRO A 293 20.65 -84.00 52.06
N MET A 294 19.97 -84.13 50.91
CA MET A 294 19.13 -85.29 50.58
C MET A 294 19.93 -86.58 50.45
N GLU A 295 21.09 -86.54 49.81
CA GLU A 295 22.00 -87.69 49.67
C GLU A 295 22.54 -88.13 51.04
N ARG A 296 22.91 -87.17 51.89
CA ARG A 296 23.29 -87.44 53.29
C ARG A 296 22.13 -88.00 54.11
N MET A 297 20.90 -87.57 53.87
CA MET A 297 19.70 -88.11 54.53
C MET A 297 19.40 -89.55 54.09
N GLY A 298 19.59 -89.86 52.80
CA GLY A 298 19.50 -91.23 52.27
C GLY A 298 20.52 -92.16 52.91
N ASN A 299 21.79 -91.74 52.96
CA ASN A 299 22.88 -92.49 53.60
C ASN A 299 22.66 -92.65 55.13
N ALA A 300 22.08 -91.65 55.79
CA ALA A 300 21.76 -91.70 57.22
C ALA A 300 20.55 -92.61 57.55
N MET A 301 19.53 -92.60 56.70
CA MET A 301 18.37 -93.51 56.82
C MET A 301 18.77 -94.96 56.55
N GLU A 302 19.69 -95.20 55.60
CA GLU A 302 20.26 -96.53 55.35
C GLU A 302 21.10 -97.03 56.53
N ALA A 303 21.83 -96.15 57.22
CA ALA A 303 22.56 -96.47 58.45
C ALA A 303 21.64 -96.70 59.67
N THR A 304 20.45 -96.10 59.69
CA THR A 304 19.47 -96.17 60.80
C THR A 304 18.58 -97.42 60.74
N ALA A 305 18.55 -98.14 59.62
CA ALA A 305 17.84 -99.42 59.51
C ALA A 305 18.35 -100.52 60.47
N ARG A 306 19.43 -100.28 61.23
CA ARG A 306 20.00 -101.21 62.21
C ARG A 306 20.19 -100.70 63.65
N GLY A 307 19.71 -99.53 64.05
CA GLY A 307 19.60 -99.21 65.50
C GLY A 307 19.54 -97.74 65.92
N ASN A 308 18.74 -97.50 66.97
CA ASN A 308 18.56 -96.32 67.84
C ASN A 308 18.01 -95.00 67.26
N GLY A 309 16.75 -94.69 67.62
CA GLY A 309 15.98 -93.51 67.21
C GLY A 309 16.30 -92.19 67.92
N GLU A 310 17.12 -92.15 68.98
CA GLU A 310 17.53 -90.88 69.62
C GLU A 310 18.55 -90.10 68.79
N GLN A 311 19.35 -90.78 67.98
CA GLN A 311 20.41 -90.16 67.16
C GLN A 311 19.83 -89.40 65.95
N VAL A 312 18.64 -89.77 65.50
CA VAL A 312 17.91 -89.12 64.40
C VAL A 312 17.47 -87.71 64.77
N ASN A 313 17.08 -87.48 66.03
CA ASN A 313 16.59 -86.17 66.45
C ASN A 313 17.73 -85.13 66.50
N SER A 314 18.89 -85.52 67.03
CA SER A 314 20.11 -84.68 67.02
C SER A 314 20.65 -84.47 65.60
N MET A 315 20.52 -85.46 64.72
CA MET A 315 20.94 -85.35 63.32
C MET A 315 19.99 -84.48 62.49
N LEU A 316 18.68 -84.55 62.72
CA LEU A 316 17.69 -83.65 62.14
C LEU A 316 17.86 -82.21 62.64
N GLU A 317 18.15 -82.03 63.93
CA GLU A 317 18.47 -80.73 64.49
C GLU A 317 19.74 -80.16 63.84
N THR A 318 20.82 -80.95 63.75
CA THR A 318 22.07 -80.53 63.06
C THR A 318 21.85 -80.26 61.57
N LEU A 319 20.98 -81.02 60.89
CA LEU A 319 20.62 -80.79 59.49
C LEU A 319 19.72 -79.57 59.31
N LEU A 320 18.79 -79.30 60.23
CA LEU A 320 17.97 -78.09 60.21
C LEU A 320 18.80 -76.85 60.54
N THR A 321 19.72 -76.93 61.49
CA THR A 321 20.68 -75.86 61.77
C THR A 321 21.63 -75.66 60.59
N GLY A 322 22.12 -76.74 59.97
CA GLY A 322 22.97 -76.68 58.78
C GLY A 322 22.22 -76.16 57.54
N PHE A 323 20.94 -76.50 57.38
CA PHE A 323 20.08 -75.99 56.33
C PHE A 323 19.70 -74.53 56.57
N MET A 324 19.34 -74.14 57.80
CA MET A 324 19.10 -72.74 58.18
C MET A 324 20.35 -71.89 57.98
N ALA A 325 21.53 -72.39 58.39
CA ALA A 325 22.79 -71.69 58.16
C ALA A 325 23.13 -71.56 56.67
N LYS A 326 22.87 -72.60 55.85
CA LYS A 326 23.07 -72.54 54.39
C LYS A 326 22.05 -71.65 53.70
N LEU A 327 20.79 -71.65 54.16
CA LEU A 327 19.71 -70.82 53.65
C LEU A 327 19.94 -69.36 54.03
N GLU A 328 20.42 -69.07 55.22
CA GLU A 328 20.84 -67.73 55.66
C GLU A 328 22.11 -67.26 54.95
N ASP A 329 23.07 -68.14 54.64
CA ASP A 329 24.23 -67.79 53.82
C ASP A 329 23.85 -67.55 52.35
N THR A 330 22.93 -68.35 51.79
CA THR A 330 22.47 -68.21 50.40
C THR A 330 21.56 -66.99 50.24
N PHE A 331 20.53 -66.83 51.09
CA PHE A 331 19.64 -65.66 51.07
C PHE A 331 20.34 -64.40 51.55
N GLY A 332 21.22 -64.48 52.57
CA GLY A 332 21.99 -63.36 53.08
C GLY A 332 23.10 -62.92 52.11
N GLY A 333 23.71 -63.85 51.39
CA GLY A 333 24.66 -63.56 50.30
C GLY A 333 23.96 -62.98 49.07
N GLN A 334 22.77 -63.47 48.72
CA GLN A 334 21.99 -63.00 47.57
C GLN A 334 21.26 -61.68 47.84
N MET A 335 20.80 -61.42 49.07
CA MET A 335 20.33 -60.09 49.51
C MET A 335 21.46 -59.06 49.49
N ARG A 336 22.68 -59.43 49.93
CA ARG A 336 23.86 -58.58 49.76
C ARG A 336 24.15 -58.32 48.29
N GLY A 337 24.08 -59.33 47.42
CA GLY A 337 24.25 -59.18 45.97
C GLY A 337 23.18 -58.28 45.32
N ILE A 338 21.92 -58.40 45.73
CA ILE A 338 20.82 -57.52 45.25
C ILE A 338 21.02 -56.09 45.76
N ASN A 339 21.45 -55.91 47.00
CA ASN A 339 21.74 -54.59 47.56
C ASN A 339 22.95 -53.96 46.83
N GLU A 340 23.98 -54.75 46.54
CA GLU A 340 25.15 -54.32 45.76
C GLU A 340 24.81 -54.04 44.28
N GLN A 341 23.84 -54.75 43.71
CA GLN A 341 23.35 -54.52 42.34
C GLN A 341 22.40 -53.33 42.26
N MET A 342 21.59 -53.09 43.29
CA MET A 342 20.77 -51.88 43.45
C MET A 342 21.66 -50.65 43.69
N GLN A 343 22.73 -50.80 44.48
CA GLN A 343 23.78 -49.80 44.66
C GLN A 343 24.52 -49.54 43.35
N ARG A 344 24.92 -50.59 42.59
CA ARG A 344 25.50 -50.45 41.24
C ARG A 344 24.53 -49.82 40.24
N SER A 345 23.23 -50.03 40.39
CA SER A 345 22.20 -49.40 39.57
C SER A 345 22.02 -47.93 39.94
N MET A 346 22.09 -47.58 41.23
CA MET A 346 22.15 -46.21 41.73
C MET A 346 23.44 -45.50 41.27
N ASP A 347 24.58 -46.18 41.32
CA ASP A 347 25.86 -45.69 40.82
C ASP A 347 25.86 -45.55 39.29
N SER A 348 25.17 -46.44 38.57
CA SER A 348 24.96 -46.31 37.12
C SER A 348 24.02 -45.15 36.78
N MET A 349 23.00 -44.90 37.61
CA MET A 349 22.11 -43.73 37.47
C MET A 349 22.85 -42.43 37.80
N ALA A 350 23.71 -42.43 38.82
CA ALA A 350 24.64 -41.35 39.14
C ALA A 350 25.70 -41.19 38.04
N ALA A 351 26.14 -42.28 37.40
CA ALA A 351 27.03 -42.25 36.25
C ALA A 351 26.34 -41.75 34.98
N VAL A 352 25.03 -41.96 34.81
CA VAL A 352 24.24 -41.34 33.73
C VAL A 352 24.09 -39.83 33.99
N GLN A 353 23.88 -39.42 35.25
CA GLN A 353 23.86 -38.01 35.64
C GLN A 353 25.25 -37.36 35.47
N ALA A 354 26.32 -38.05 35.86
CA ALA A 354 27.69 -37.62 35.65
C ALA A 354 28.11 -37.69 34.18
N SER A 355 27.56 -38.61 33.39
CA SER A 355 27.72 -38.69 31.94
C SER A 355 26.99 -37.53 31.27
N LEU A 356 25.79 -37.13 31.71
CA LEU A 356 25.10 -35.93 31.21
C LEU A 356 25.85 -34.63 31.58
N GLN A 357 26.39 -34.54 32.80
CA GLN A 357 27.29 -33.45 33.20
C GLN A 357 28.62 -33.50 32.44
N GLY A 358 29.11 -34.70 32.15
CA GLY A 358 30.28 -34.99 31.34
C GLY A 358 30.04 -34.69 29.87
N LEU A 359 28.83 -34.85 29.36
CA LEU A 359 28.42 -34.50 28.00
C LEU A 359 28.27 -32.97 27.89
N LEU A 360 27.78 -32.30 28.93
CA LEU A 360 27.81 -30.85 29.04
C LEU A 360 29.24 -30.31 29.15
N ALA A 361 30.12 -31.00 29.88
CA ALA A 361 31.54 -30.67 29.97
C ALA A 361 32.30 -31.00 28.68
N ASP A 362 32.00 -32.10 28.01
CA ASP A 362 32.50 -32.48 26.69
C ASP A 362 31.95 -31.53 25.63
N ILE A 363 30.73 -31.01 25.73
CA ILE A 363 30.24 -29.96 24.83
C ILE A 363 31.05 -28.69 25.05
N LYS A 364 31.34 -28.32 26.31
CA LYS A 364 32.18 -27.16 26.64
C LYS A 364 33.63 -27.36 26.16
N GLN A 365 34.19 -28.53 26.40
CA GLN A 365 35.53 -28.94 26.00
C GLN A 365 35.63 -29.19 24.50
N THR A 366 34.58 -29.64 23.82
CA THR A 366 34.51 -29.78 22.36
C THR A 366 34.34 -28.40 21.73
N ASN A 367 33.68 -27.45 22.38
CA ASN A 367 33.72 -26.05 21.96
C ASN A 367 35.12 -25.45 22.12
N GLU A 368 35.78 -25.70 23.24
CA GLU A 368 37.17 -25.30 23.44
C GLU A 368 38.10 -26.01 22.44
N HIS A 369 37.98 -27.33 22.28
CA HIS A 369 38.81 -28.15 21.39
C HIS A 369 38.48 -27.90 19.92
N ALA A 370 37.25 -27.52 19.55
CA ALA A 370 36.91 -27.02 18.22
C ALA A 370 37.51 -25.63 18.00
N ALA A 371 37.56 -24.75 19.01
CA ALA A 371 38.30 -23.50 18.92
C ALA A 371 39.82 -23.74 18.82
N THR A 372 40.38 -24.70 19.56
CA THR A 372 41.80 -25.10 19.51
C THR A 372 42.12 -25.87 18.23
N GLN A 373 41.21 -26.66 17.68
CA GLN A 373 41.35 -27.36 16.41
C GLN A 373 41.14 -26.41 15.24
N MET A 374 40.31 -25.38 15.38
CA MET A 374 40.23 -24.26 14.44
C MET A 374 41.53 -23.46 14.48
N SER A 375 42.12 -23.24 15.66
CA SER A 375 43.46 -22.67 15.82
C SER A 375 44.56 -23.58 15.26
N GLY A 376 44.45 -24.89 15.44
CA GLY A 376 45.41 -25.89 14.96
C GLY A 376 45.32 -26.11 13.46
N THR A 377 44.12 -26.05 12.87
CA THR A 377 43.93 -26.04 11.41
C THR A 377 44.37 -24.70 10.82
N LEU A 378 44.26 -23.59 11.55
CA LEU A 378 44.87 -22.31 11.18
C LEU A 378 46.41 -22.38 11.26
N GLU A 379 46.96 -23.04 12.28
CA GLU A 379 48.39 -23.29 12.44
C GLU A 379 48.91 -24.24 11.36
N GLU A 380 48.15 -25.27 10.99
CA GLU A 380 48.49 -26.23 9.94
C GLU A 380 48.28 -25.63 8.54
N ALA A 381 47.33 -24.70 8.38
CA ALA A 381 47.20 -23.86 7.18
C ALA A 381 48.34 -22.84 7.07
N MET A 382 48.79 -22.25 8.19
CA MET A 382 49.98 -21.40 8.26
C MET A 382 51.27 -22.19 8.00
N LYS A 383 51.36 -23.43 8.51
CA LYS A 383 52.47 -24.34 8.27
C LYS A 383 52.48 -24.83 6.83
N ARG A 384 51.33 -25.18 6.24
CA ARG A 384 51.19 -25.42 4.79
C ARG A 384 51.52 -24.19 3.97
N ALA A 385 51.15 -22.99 4.41
CA ALA A 385 51.53 -21.75 3.75
C ALA A 385 53.06 -21.51 3.84
N ALA A 386 53.68 -21.82 4.98
CA ALA A 386 55.13 -21.77 5.18
C ALA A 386 55.87 -22.84 4.36
N ASP A 387 55.34 -24.06 4.28
CA ASP A 387 55.86 -25.14 3.43
C ASP A 387 55.71 -24.77 1.95
N ASN A 388 54.62 -24.11 1.56
CA ASN A 388 54.42 -23.58 0.20
C ASN A 388 55.36 -22.38 -0.09
N GLN A 389 55.69 -21.59 0.93
CA GLN A 389 56.69 -20.52 0.87
C GLN A 389 58.12 -21.08 0.78
N GLN A 390 58.37 -22.23 1.42
CA GLN A 390 59.62 -22.97 1.33
C GLN A 390 59.76 -23.69 -0.02
N LEU A 391 58.66 -24.21 -0.60
CA LEU A 391 58.61 -24.71 -1.98
C LEU A 391 58.92 -23.59 -2.98
N LEU A 392 58.36 -22.39 -2.78
CA LEU A 392 58.70 -21.18 -3.55
C LEU A 392 60.17 -20.78 -3.35
N THR A 393 60.72 -20.97 -2.15
CA THR A 393 62.13 -20.71 -1.84
C THR A 393 63.06 -21.75 -2.47
N ASP A 394 62.65 -23.01 -2.55
CA ASP A 394 63.41 -24.08 -3.19
C ASP A 394 63.32 -23.98 -4.73
N GLN A 395 62.20 -23.55 -5.31
CA GLN A 395 62.10 -23.15 -6.73
C GLN A 395 62.99 -21.93 -7.03
N MET A 396 63.05 -20.96 -6.12
CA MET A 396 64.02 -19.84 -6.17
C MET A 396 65.47 -20.34 -6.05
N ARG A 397 65.72 -21.39 -5.27
CA ARG A 397 67.05 -22.00 -5.10
C ARG A 397 67.48 -22.76 -6.35
N GLU A 398 66.55 -23.42 -7.04
CA GLU A 398 66.74 -24.05 -8.35
C GLU A 398 67.03 -22.98 -9.43
N PHE A 399 66.26 -21.88 -9.44
CA PHE A 399 66.53 -20.72 -10.30
C PHE A 399 67.92 -20.10 -10.05
N VAL A 400 68.34 -20.00 -8.79
CA VAL A 400 69.68 -19.54 -8.40
C VAL A 400 70.78 -20.56 -8.73
N GLN A 401 70.47 -21.86 -8.77
CA GLN A 401 71.39 -22.90 -9.23
C GLN A 401 71.59 -22.85 -10.75
N ASP A 402 70.53 -22.61 -11.52
CA ASP A 402 70.62 -22.37 -12.96
C ASP A 402 71.42 -21.09 -13.28
N PHE A 403 71.24 -20.05 -12.45
CA PHE A 403 72.06 -18.84 -12.51
C PHE A 403 73.54 -19.11 -12.16
N ARG A 404 73.81 -19.92 -11.12
CA ARG A 404 75.17 -20.34 -10.74
C ARG A 404 75.83 -21.19 -11.83
N ARG A 405 75.09 -22.03 -12.56
CA ARG A 405 75.63 -22.81 -13.68
C ARG A 405 76.17 -21.91 -14.79
N LEU A 406 75.44 -20.82 -15.09
CA LEU A 406 75.86 -19.76 -16.01
C LEU A 406 77.16 -19.06 -15.56
N VAL A 407 77.35 -18.88 -14.24
CA VAL A 407 78.55 -18.27 -13.63
C VAL A 407 79.74 -19.25 -13.56
N THR A 408 79.47 -20.54 -13.41
CA THR A 408 80.50 -21.60 -13.30
C THR A 408 81.23 -21.83 -14.63
N GLU A 409 80.57 -21.51 -15.75
CA GLU A 409 81.16 -21.56 -17.09
C GLU A 409 82.21 -20.44 -17.29
N GLU A 410 82.00 -19.25 -16.69
CA GLU A 410 82.99 -18.16 -16.65
C GLU A 410 84.14 -18.42 -15.65
N GLN A 411 83.90 -19.24 -14.62
CA GLN A 411 84.90 -19.54 -13.59
C GLN A 411 85.97 -20.57 -14.02
N ASN A 412 85.75 -21.33 -15.09
CA ASN A 412 86.72 -22.26 -15.65
C ASN A 412 87.97 -21.56 -16.24
N LYS A 413 87.91 -20.24 -16.48
CA LYS A 413 89.08 -19.41 -16.80
C LYS A 413 89.96 -19.11 -15.57
N SER A 414 89.44 -19.26 -14.35
CA SER A 414 90.13 -18.96 -13.08
C SER A 414 91.03 -20.11 -12.57
N LYS A 415 90.86 -21.31 -13.13
CA LYS A 415 91.50 -22.55 -12.67
C LYS A 415 93.02 -22.61 -12.86
N ALA A 416 93.61 -21.71 -13.66
CA ALA A 416 95.07 -21.61 -13.82
C ALA A 416 95.76 -20.86 -12.65
N ALA A 417 95.02 -20.09 -11.85
CA ALA A 417 95.55 -19.31 -10.71
C ALA A 417 95.55 -20.09 -9.38
N MET A 418 95.06 -21.32 -9.37
CA MET A 418 94.76 -22.07 -8.14
C MET A 418 95.94 -22.88 -7.59
N ASP A 419 96.98 -23.15 -8.39
CA ASP A 419 98.16 -23.91 -7.96
C ASP A 419 99.11 -23.11 -7.05
N GLU A 420 99.08 -21.78 -7.11
CA GLU A 420 99.86 -20.92 -6.22
C GLU A 420 99.24 -20.76 -4.82
N ALA A 421 97.92 -21.02 -4.69
CA ALA A 421 97.17 -20.81 -3.46
C ALA A 421 97.38 -21.90 -2.39
N VAL A 422 97.82 -23.10 -2.78
CA VAL A 422 97.94 -24.25 -1.86
C VAL A 422 99.01 -24.04 -0.79
N MET A 423 100.08 -23.29 -1.07
CA MET A 423 101.09 -22.93 -0.06
C MET A 423 100.63 -21.84 0.92
N LYS A 424 99.60 -21.07 0.58
CA LYS A 424 99.06 -20.00 1.44
C LYS A 424 98.08 -20.54 2.49
N VAL A 425 97.37 -21.62 2.17
CA VAL A 425 96.37 -22.28 3.03
C VAL A 425 96.98 -22.80 4.35
N LEU A 426 98.22 -23.28 4.34
CA LEU A 426 98.88 -23.77 5.56
C LEU A 426 99.20 -22.66 6.58
N ARG A 427 99.24 -21.40 6.16
CA ARG A 427 99.46 -20.25 7.06
C ARG A 427 98.16 -19.63 7.58
N GLU A 428 97.05 -19.78 6.85
CA GLU A 428 95.74 -19.21 7.22
C GLU A 428 94.96 -20.04 8.25
N VAL A 429 95.23 -21.35 8.38
CA VAL A 429 94.59 -22.22 9.40
C VAL A 429 94.95 -21.81 10.84
N ALA A 430 96.14 -21.25 11.07
CA ALA A 430 96.53 -20.74 12.40
C ALA A 430 95.75 -19.47 12.79
N VAL A 431 95.43 -18.62 11.80
CA VAL A 431 94.63 -17.39 12.00
C VAL A 431 93.14 -17.72 12.20
N ALA A 432 92.66 -18.81 11.61
CA ALA A 432 91.26 -19.25 11.73
C ALA A 432 90.84 -19.66 13.16
N ILE A 433 91.76 -20.13 14.00
CA ILE A 433 91.48 -20.48 15.40
C ILE A 433 91.29 -19.22 16.27
N GLU A 434 92.07 -18.16 16.01
CA GLU A 434 91.92 -16.87 16.68
C GLU A 434 90.63 -16.13 16.23
N GLY A 435 90.26 -16.27 14.95
CA GLY A 435 88.98 -15.78 14.41
C GLY A 435 87.75 -16.49 14.98
N LEU A 436 87.86 -17.75 15.41
CA LEU A 436 86.74 -18.51 15.98
C LEU A 436 86.34 -18.00 17.38
N GLU A 437 87.31 -17.53 18.17
CA GLU A 437 87.06 -16.93 19.49
C GLU A 437 86.40 -15.54 19.36
N GLY A 438 86.82 -14.75 18.37
CA GLY A 438 86.17 -13.50 17.99
C GLY A 438 84.75 -13.70 17.46
N ALA A 439 84.55 -14.69 16.60
CA ALA A 439 83.24 -15.05 16.05
C ALA A 439 82.26 -15.55 17.13
N ARG A 440 82.73 -16.31 18.13
CA ARG A 440 81.88 -16.71 19.27
C ARG A 440 81.45 -15.52 20.13
N LYS A 441 82.32 -14.56 20.40
CA LYS A 441 81.96 -13.34 21.16
C LYS A 441 81.00 -12.45 20.37
N ALA A 442 81.21 -12.29 19.07
CA ALA A 442 80.32 -11.54 18.19
C ALA A 442 78.93 -12.22 18.06
N SER A 443 78.89 -13.54 17.89
CA SER A 443 77.64 -14.31 17.81
C SER A 443 76.87 -14.30 19.13
N ALA A 444 77.55 -14.34 20.29
CA ALA A 444 76.87 -14.25 21.59
C ALA A 444 76.28 -12.85 21.82
N ALA A 445 76.96 -11.79 21.38
CA ALA A 445 76.43 -10.42 21.43
C ALA A 445 75.26 -10.21 20.45
N GLU A 446 75.34 -10.80 19.26
CA GLU A 446 74.27 -10.75 18.26
C GLU A 446 73.05 -11.58 18.68
N GLU A 447 73.24 -12.74 19.32
CA GLU A 447 72.15 -13.53 19.89
C GLU A 447 71.49 -12.84 21.08
N ALA A 448 72.25 -12.17 21.96
CA ALA A 448 71.67 -11.36 23.02
C ALA A 448 70.82 -10.21 22.44
N GLY A 449 71.35 -9.49 21.44
CA GLY A 449 70.60 -8.43 20.74
C GLY A 449 69.38 -8.94 19.96
N ARG A 450 69.47 -10.14 19.38
CA ARG A 450 68.35 -10.82 18.74
C ARG A 450 67.28 -11.19 19.75
N ASN A 451 67.67 -11.72 20.92
CA ASN A 451 66.74 -12.11 21.97
C ASN A 451 66.05 -10.90 22.59
N ASP A 452 66.74 -9.78 22.77
CA ASP A 452 66.14 -8.51 23.22
C ASP A 452 65.15 -7.94 22.21
N ARG A 453 65.47 -7.99 20.91
CA ARG A 453 64.52 -7.60 19.86
C ARG A 453 63.32 -8.54 19.81
N LEU A 454 63.54 -9.84 19.95
CA LEU A 454 62.46 -10.83 19.96
C LEU A 454 61.55 -10.63 21.19
N ALA A 455 62.12 -10.38 22.37
CA ALA A 455 61.36 -10.07 23.58
C ALA A 455 60.60 -8.75 23.45
N SER A 456 61.21 -7.71 22.86
CA SER A 456 60.56 -6.43 22.59
C SER A 456 59.41 -6.57 21.59
N GLN A 457 59.61 -7.29 20.48
CA GLN A 457 58.58 -7.55 19.47
C GLN A 457 57.46 -8.42 20.04
N THR A 458 57.77 -9.42 20.87
CA THR A 458 56.78 -10.26 21.53
C THR A 458 55.97 -9.44 22.54
N ASN A 459 56.60 -8.58 23.34
CA ASN A 459 55.88 -7.68 24.24
C ASN A 459 55.02 -6.66 23.50
N GLN A 460 55.46 -6.16 22.34
CA GLN A 460 54.64 -5.29 21.49
C GLN A 460 53.47 -6.04 20.85
N LEU A 461 53.66 -7.28 20.41
CA LEU A 461 52.58 -8.12 19.87
C LEU A 461 51.57 -8.50 20.94
N VAL A 462 52.02 -8.92 22.12
CA VAL A 462 51.14 -9.27 23.24
C VAL A 462 50.42 -8.03 23.76
N GLY A 463 51.12 -6.91 23.94
CA GLY A 463 50.50 -5.64 24.32
C GLY A 463 49.50 -5.12 23.26
N GLY A 464 49.83 -5.29 21.98
CA GLY A 464 48.96 -4.98 20.85
C GLY A 464 47.69 -5.84 20.86
N LEU A 465 47.83 -7.15 21.02
CA LEU A 465 46.70 -8.09 21.12
C LEU A 465 45.82 -7.78 22.32
N THR A 466 46.39 -7.48 23.48
CA THR A 466 45.62 -7.08 24.67
C THR A 466 44.84 -5.80 24.40
N ALA A 467 45.47 -4.76 23.83
CA ALA A 467 44.79 -3.52 23.48
C ALA A 467 43.68 -3.74 22.43
N GLN A 468 43.90 -4.65 21.48
CA GLN A 468 42.94 -4.94 20.42
C GLN A 468 41.74 -5.77 20.92
N VAL A 469 41.96 -6.69 21.85
CA VAL A 469 40.90 -7.43 22.55
C VAL A 469 40.11 -6.48 23.46
N GLU A 470 40.76 -5.57 24.16
CA GLU A 470 40.13 -4.57 25.02
C GLU A 470 39.29 -3.58 24.19
N ALA A 471 39.79 -3.17 23.02
CA ALA A 471 39.03 -2.38 22.05
C ALA A 471 37.82 -3.13 21.47
N LEU A 472 37.97 -4.43 21.14
CA LEU A 472 36.86 -5.27 20.68
C LEU A 472 35.79 -5.47 21.75
N LEU A 473 36.19 -5.73 23.00
CA LEU A 473 35.27 -5.84 24.13
C LEU A 473 34.53 -4.52 24.37
N GLY A 474 35.23 -3.38 24.27
CA GLY A 474 34.63 -2.06 24.33
C GLY A 474 33.62 -1.82 23.21
N ALA A 475 33.97 -2.18 21.96
CA ALA A 475 33.09 -2.05 20.81
C ALA A 475 31.85 -2.95 20.90
N VAL A 476 32.00 -4.19 21.37
CA VAL A 476 30.88 -5.12 21.59
C VAL A 476 29.98 -4.60 22.71
N SER A 477 30.54 -4.10 23.80
CA SER A 477 29.77 -3.50 24.90
C SER A 477 28.97 -2.27 24.44
N ASP A 478 29.59 -1.37 23.69
CA ASP A 478 28.92 -0.18 23.13
C ASP A 478 27.83 -0.58 22.11
N GLN A 479 28.08 -1.61 21.31
CA GLN A 479 27.11 -2.14 20.37
C GLN A 479 25.90 -2.75 21.09
N VAL A 480 26.12 -3.54 22.14
CA VAL A 480 25.03 -4.09 22.97
C VAL A 480 24.22 -2.97 23.61
N ALA A 481 24.87 -1.92 24.12
CA ALA A 481 24.19 -0.76 24.69
C ALA A 481 23.37 0.04 23.65
N LYS A 482 23.84 0.10 22.39
CA LYS A 482 23.10 0.71 21.27
C LYS A 482 21.93 -0.18 20.84
N THR A 483 22.11 -1.49 20.77
CA THR A 483 21.04 -2.43 20.45
C THR A 483 19.95 -2.42 21.51
N GLN A 484 20.31 -2.35 22.80
CA GLN A 484 19.35 -2.20 23.90
C GLN A 484 18.51 -0.92 23.73
N ARG A 485 19.17 0.23 23.48
CA ARG A 485 18.49 1.50 23.22
C ARG A 485 17.57 1.44 22.00
N ASN A 486 17.98 0.76 20.93
CA ASN A 486 17.13 0.56 19.76
C ASN A 486 15.93 -0.32 20.07
N ILE A 487 16.09 -1.37 20.87
CA ILE A 487 14.98 -2.23 21.31
C ILE A 487 13.99 -1.43 22.16
N ASP A 488 14.48 -0.60 23.08
CA ASP A 488 13.63 0.27 23.91
C ASP A 488 12.88 1.29 23.05
N ALA A 489 13.57 1.92 22.09
CA ALA A 489 12.95 2.86 21.15
C ALA A 489 11.90 2.17 20.26
N LEU A 490 12.19 0.97 19.74
CA LEU A 490 11.24 0.18 18.96
C LEU A 490 10.04 -0.26 19.79
N SER A 491 10.25 -0.65 21.05
CA SER A 491 9.18 -1.00 21.99
C SER A 491 8.28 0.21 22.26
N GLN A 492 8.87 1.37 22.53
CA GLN A 492 8.14 2.60 22.79
C GLN A 492 7.34 3.07 21.57
N VAL A 493 7.94 3.04 20.37
CA VAL A 493 7.24 3.37 19.12
C VAL A 493 6.13 2.37 18.85
N SER A 494 6.37 1.07 19.06
CA SER A 494 5.36 0.02 18.85
C SER A 494 4.17 0.19 19.81
N LEU A 495 4.43 0.49 21.09
CA LEU A 495 3.37 0.77 22.06
C LEU A 495 2.58 2.04 21.68
N SER A 496 3.27 3.10 21.25
CA SER A 496 2.63 4.34 20.81
C SER A 496 1.82 4.14 19.52
N ALA A 497 2.29 3.31 18.60
CA ALA A 497 1.59 2.96 17.37
C ALA A 497 0.35 2.10 17.65
N ILE A 498 0.44 1.14 18.57
CA ILE A 498 -0.70 0.32 19.01
C ILE A 498 -1.75 1.21 19.68
N ASP A 499 -1.35 2.15 20.55
CA ASP A 499 -2.29 3.08 21.18
C ASP A 499 -2.95 4.02 20.15
N GLY A 500 -2.15 4.57 19.23
CA GLY A 500 -2.66 5.37 18.11
C GLY A 500 -3.63 4.60 17.20
N MET A 501 -3.35 3.32 16.94
CA MET A 501 -4.21 2.43 16.15
C MET A 501 -5.52 2.11 16.88
N ASN A 502 -5.45 1.85 18.19
CA ASN A 502 -6.64 1.63 19.01
C ASN A 502 -7.53 2.88 19.06
N HIS A 503 -6.92 4.06 19.20
CA HIS A 503 -7.62 5.34 19.15
C HIS A 503 -8.22 5.61 17.76
N GLY A 504 -7.48 5.28 16.70
CA GLY A 504 -7.97 5.33 15.31
C GLY A 504 -9.17 4.41 15.09
N ALA A 505 -9.13 3.18 15.61
CA ALA A 505 -10.22 2.22 15.52
C ALA A 505 -11.48 2.70 16.27
N LEU A 506 -11.33 3.26 17.47
CA LEU A 506 -12.44 3.88 18.22
C LEU A 506 -13.05 5.06 17.45
N THR A 507 -12.22 5.89 16.84
CA THR A 507 -12.67 7.03 16.01
C THR A 507 -13.41 6.55 14.77
N MET A 508 -12.90 5.52 14.08
CA MET A 508 -13.60 4.89 12.95
C MET A 508 -14.94 4.29 13.34
N SER A 509 -15.01 3.62 14.49
CA SER A 509 -16.27 3.06 15.02
C SER A 509 -17.30 4.17 15.27
N SER A 510 -16.89 5.27 15.91
CA SER A 510 -17.76 6.43 16.13
C SER A 510 -18.21 7.08 14.82
N ALA A 511 -17.30 7.23 13.86
CA ALA A 511 -17.63 7.76 12.53
C ALA A 511 -18.63 6.85 11.79
N ALA A 512 -18.45 5.53 11.84
CA ALA A 512 -19.37 4.57 11.25
C ALA A 512 -20.78 4.67 11.86
N GLN A 513 -20.87 4.80 13.19
CA GLN A 513 -22.15 4.97 13.89
C GLN A 513 -22.84 6.30 13.52
N ARG A 514 -22.08 7.39 13.36
CA ARG A 514 -22.61 8.66 12.86
C ARG A 514 -23.10 8.55 11.41
N PHE A 515 -22.38 7.83 10.56
CA PHE A 515 -22.80 7.55 9.19
C PHE A 515 -24.08 6.71 9.12
N GLU A 516 -24.20 5.68 9.94
CA GLU A 516 -25.42 4.87 10.05
C GLU A 516 -26.62 5.73 10.45
N THR A 517 -26.44 6.58 11.47
CA THR A 517 -27.48 7.51 11.93
C THR A 517 -27.89 8.50 10.83
N ALA A 518 -26.92 9.06 10.10
CA ALA A 518 -27.19 9.95 8.98
C ALA A 518 -27.92 9.22 7.83
N GLY A 519 -27.55 7.98 7.53
CA GLY A 519 -28.22 7.14 6.54
C GLY A 519 -29.68 6.86 6.89
N SER A 520 -29.97 6.57 8.17
CA SER A 520 -31.33 6.39 8.67
C SER A 520 -32.18 7.67 8.53
N ALA A 521 -31.61 8.84 8.82
CA ALA A 521 -32.28 10.13 8.64
C ALA A 521 -32.65 10.39 7.18
N VAL A 522 -31.74 10.10 6.24
CA VAL A 522 -31.99 10.24 4.80
C VAL A 522 -33.10 9.28 4.33
N SER A 523 -33.09 8.03 4.80
CA SER A 523 -34.16 7.07 4.50
C SER A 523 -35.53 7.56 4.97
N THR A 524 -35.60 8.15 6.17
CA THR A 524 -36.82 8.74 6.72
C THR A 524 -37.33 9.91 5.87
N VAL A 525 -36.42 10.74 5.35
CA VAL A 525 -36.79 11.83 4.43
C VAL A 525 -37.38 11.27 3.13
N PHE A 526 -36.78 10.23 2.53
CA PHE A 526 -37.30 9.61 1.32
C PHE A 526 -38.71 9.00 1.50
N GLU A 527 -38.96 8.36 2.63
CA GLU A 527 -40.29 7.83 2.96
C GLU A 527 -41.33 8.96 3.07
N ARG A 528 -40.97 10.07 3.73
CA ARG A 528 -41.85 11.25 3.81
C ARG A 528 -42.06 11.91 2.46
N SER A 529 -41.04 12.03 1.62
CA SER A 529 -41.17 12.58 0.26
C SER A 529 -42.10 11.73 -0.60
N THR A 530 -42.02 10.40 -0.49
CA THR A 530 -42.95 9.48 -1.16
C THR A 530 -44.39 9.74 -0.70
N LYS A 531 -44.61 9.88 0.61
CA LYS A 531 -45.93 10.18 1.16
C LYS A 531 -46.49 11.53 0.69
N VAL A 532 -45.64 12.55 0.57
CA VAL A 532 -46.04 13.85 0.00
C VAL A 532 -46.44 13.68 -1.48
N ALA A 533 -45.68 12.92 -2.27
CA ALA A 533 -46.02 12.64 -3.66
C ALA A 533 -47.37 11.94 -3.79
N ASP A 534 -47.67 10.95 -2.94
CA ASP A 534 -48.97 10.26 -2.91
C ASP A 534 -50.13 11.21 -2.57
N THR A 535 -49.92 12.12 -1.60
CA THR A 535 -50.94 13.13 -1.28
C THR A 535 -51.16 14.12 -2.41
N LEU A 536 -50.11 14.54 -3.12
CA LEU A 536 -50.21 15.41 -4.29
C LEU A 536 -50.94 14.72 -5.45
N ALA A 537 -50.64 13.44 -5.71
CA ALA A 537 -51.34 12.66 -6.71
C ALA A 537 -52.84 12.52 -6.39
N SER A 538 -53.16 12.25 -5.13
CA SER A 538 -54.55 12.16 -4.65
C SER A 538 -55.29 13.49 -4.76
N ALA A 539 -54.65 14.59 -4.37
CA ALA A 539 -55.20 15.94 -4.49
C ALA A 539 -55.43 16.32 -5.96
N SER A 540 -54.49 15.99 -6.86
CA SER A 540 -54.63 16.22 -8.30
C SER A 540 -55.82 15.45 -8.89
N ALA A 541 -55.99 14.18 -8.51
CA ALA A 541 -57.14 13.38 -8.93
C ALA A 541 -58.47 13.97 -8.44
N ALA A 542 -58.53 14.43 -7.18
CA ALA A 542 -59.70 15.10 -6.62
C ALA A 542 -60.00 16.42 -7.36
N LEU A 543 -58.97 17.21 -7.68
CA LEU A 543 -59.11 18.46 -8.43
C LEU A 543 -59.64 18.20 -9.84
N GLN A 544 -59.16 17.16 -10.51
CA GLN A 544 -59.61 16.80 -11.85
C GLN A 544 -61.05 16.28 -11.85
N ALA A 545 -61.44 15.50 -10.84
CA ALA A 545 -62.82 15.08 -10.64
C ALA A 545 -63.75 16.29 -10.40
N ALA A 546 -63.33 17.23 -9.55
CA ALA A 546 -64.06 18.47 -9.28
C ALA A 546 -64.19 19.34 -10.55
N SER A 547 -63.11 19.51 -11.31
CA SER A 547 -63.11 20.25 -12.57
C SER A 547 -64.09 19.63 -13.59
N THR A 548 -64.09 18.30 -13.71
CA THR A 548 -65.00 17.57 -14.59
C THR A 548 -66.47 17.71 -14.13
N ALA A 549 -66.71 17.74 -12.81
CA ALA A 549 -68.05 17.95 -12.25
C ALA A 549 -68.56 19.37 -12.51
N VAL A 550 -67.69 20.39 -12.37
CA VAL A 550 -68.00 21.78 -12.68
C VAL A 550 -68.31 21.96 -14.18
N GLN A 551 -67.51 21.34 -15.06
CA GLN A 551 -67.76 21.39 -16.51
C GLN A 551 -69.13 20.78 -16.88
N ARG A 552 -69.45 19.61 -16.32
CA ARG A 552 -70.78 19.00 -16.49
C ARG A 552 -71.90 19.87 -15.92
N GLY A 553 -71.67 20.53 -14.79
CA GLY A 553 -72.61 21.48 -14.20
C GLY A 553 -72.92 22.66 -15.13
N PHE A 554 -71.90 23.23 -15.78
CA PHE A 554 -72.09 24.31 -16.76
C PHE A 554 -72.82 23.84 -18.01
N GLU A 555 -72.52 22.65 -18.54
CA GLU A 555 -73.24 22.07 -19.69
C GLU A 555 -74.72 21.83 -19.39
N GLN A 556 -75.03 21.26 -18.21
CA GLN A 556 -76.38 21.05 -17.73
C GLN A 556 -77.12 22.39 -17.54
N TYR A 557 -76.43 23.39 -16.99
CA TYR A 557 -76.99 24.74 -16.81
C TYR A 557 -77.31 25.40 -18.14
N ASP A 558 -76.40 25.36 -19.12
CA ASP A 558 -76.64 25.91 -20.46
C ASP A 558 -77.82 25.22 -21.17
N SER A 559 -77.92 23.89 -21.03
CA SER A 559 -79.07 23.12 -21.55
C SER A 559 -80.38 23.52 -20.88
N THR A 560 -80.37 23.67 -19.55
CA THR A 560 -81.54 24.11 -18.78
C THR A 560 -81.94 25.52 -19.18
N ARG A 561 -80.98 26.43 -19.32
CA ARG A 561 -81.21 27.81 -19.78
C ARG A 561 -81.85 27.85 -21.16
N ARG A 562 -81.34 27.08 -22.12
CA ARG A 562 -81.95 26.97 -23.46
C ARG A 562 -83.37 26.42 -23.41
N THR A 563 -83.63 25.44 -22.54
CA THR A 563 -84.96 24.87 -22.35
C THR A 563 -85.91 25.90 -21.75
N VAL A 564 -85.48 26.64 -20.72
CA VAL A 564 -86.24 27.74 -20.11
C VAL A 564 -86.50 28.85 -21.12
N ASP A 565 -85.49 29.29 -21.88
CA ASP A 565 -85.64 30.29 -22.95
C ASP A 565 -86.68 29.85 -23.99
N SER A 566 -86.63 28.57 -24.40
CA SER A 566 -87.61 27.98 -25.30
C SER A 566 -89.02 27.91 -24.70
N GLN A 567 -89.15 27.52 -23.42
CA GLN A 567 -90.44 27.45 -22.74
C GLN A 567 -91.06 28.85 -22.55
N VAL A 568 -90.24 29.85 -22.20
CA VAL A 568 -90.66 31.25 -22.12
C VAL A 568 -91.10 31.77 -23.49
N ALA A 569 -90.39 31.42 -24.57
CA ALA A 569 -90.79 31.77 -25.93
C ALA A 569 -92.14 31.13 -26.32
N VAL A 570 -92.35 29.85 -25.99
CA VAL A 570 -93.63 29.15 -26.21
C VAL A 570 -94.76 29.77 -25.38
N LEU A 571 -94.52 30.09 -24.11
CA LEU A 571 -95.49 30.79 -23.25
C LEU A 571 -95.83 32.16 -23.80
N THR A 572 -94.84 32.91 -24.30
CA THR A 572 -95.06 34.22 -24.93
C THR A 572 -95.94 34.08 -26.18
N GLY A 573 -95.68 33.09 -27.03
CA GLY A 573 -96.51 32.79 -28.19
C GLY A 573 -97.94 32.34 -27.83
N LEU A 574 -98.11 31.53 -26.77
CA LEU A 574 -99.41 31.14 -26.25
C LEU A 574 -100.20 32.32 -25.68
N ILE A 575 -99.54 33.25 -24.98
CA ILE A 575 -100.17 34.49 -24.49
C ILE A 575 -100.65 35.34 -25.67
N GLU A 576 -99.86 35.43 -26.73
CA GLU A 576 -100.18 36.23 -27.92
C GLU A 576 -101.32 35.62 -28.75
N ALA A 577 -101.38 34.28 -28.82
CA ALA A 577 -102.50 33.53 -29.40
C ALA A 577 -103.79 33.64 -28.55
N ALA A 578 -103.68 33.47 -27.22
CA ALA A 578 -104.80 33.57 -26.28
C ALA A 578 -105.37 35.00 -26.16
N LYS A 579 -104.58 36.02 -26.47
CA LYS A 579 -105.05 37.43 -26.58
C LYS A 579 -105.86 37.67 -27.86
N LYS A 580 -105.70 36.81 -28.88
CA LYS A 580 -106.29 36.95 -30.21
C LYS A 580 -107.60 36.18 -30.36
N GLU A 581 -107.78 35.08 -29.62
CA GLU A 581 -109.04 34.33 -29.50
C GLU A 581 -109.84 34.77 -28.26
N ALA A 582 -111.14 34.96 -28.42
CA ALA A 582 -111.99 35.71 -27.51
C ALA A 582 -112.13 35.10 -26.09
N GLY A 583 -111.98 35.95 -25.07
CA GLY A 583 -112.56 35.77 -23.72
C GLY A 583 -111.80 34.83 -22.78
N VAL A 584 -110.65 35.28 -22.26
CA VAL A 584 -109.93 34.59 -21.17
C VAL A 584 -110.08 35.39 -19.87
N SER A 585 -110.44 34.70 -18.78
CA SER A 585 -110.65 35.29 -17.45
C SER A 585 -109.38 35.99 -16.95
N GLN A 586 -109.54 37.16 -16.29
CA GLN A 586 -108.43 37.89 -15.64
C GLN A 586 -107.56 36.99 -14.75
N GLU A 587 -108.14 35.91 -14.23
CA GLU A 587 -107.50 34.92 -13.36
C GLU A 587 -106.41 34.10 -14.08
N LEU A 588 -106.61 33.72 -15.35
CA LEU A 588 -105.64 32.92 -16.11
C LEU A 588 -104.41 33.77 -16.50
N VAL A 589 -104.63 35.03 -16.87
CA VAL A 589 -103.55 36.00 -17.14
C VAL A 589 -102.79 36.32 -15.85
N ALA A 590 -103.49 36.46 -14.72
CA ALA A 590 -102.85 36.66 -13.42
C ALA A 590 -102.00 35.45 -13.00
N SER A 591 -102.48 34.21 -13.21
CA SER A 591 -101.75 32.99 -12.89
C SER A 591 -100.51 32.77 -13.77
N ILE A 592 -100.60 33.08 -15.06
CA ILE A 592 -99.44 33.04 -15.98
C ILE A 592 -98.41 34.11 -15.59
N LYS A 593 -98.85 35.32 -15.24
CA LYS A 593 -97.95 36.38 -14.75
C LYS A 593 -97.26 35.97 -13.44
N ALA A 594 -98.00 35.40 -12.50
CA ALA A 594 -97.44 34.88 -11.25
C ALA A 594 -96.41 33.75 -11.49
N SER A 595 -96.66 32.87 -12.46
CA SER A 595 -95.71 31.81 -12.83
C SER A 595 -94.47 32.36 -13.52
N ALA A 596 -94.60 33.36 -14.38
CA ALA A 596 -93.47 34.03 -15.02
C ALA A 596 -92.62 34.84 -14.02
N ASP A 597 -93.27 35.52 -13.06
CA ASP A 597 -92.56 36.25 -12.00
C ASP A 597 -91.87 35.29 -11.03
N SER A 598 -92.49 34.13 -10.72
CA SER A 598 -91.85 33.06 -9.96
C SER A 598 -90.64 32.45 -10.69
N MET A 599 -90.73 32.22 -12.00
CA MET A 599 -89.58 31.76 -12.80
C MET A 599 -88.45 32.79 -12.84
N ARG A 600 -88.76 34.09 -12.96
CA ARG A 600 -87.74 35.15 -12.89
C ARG A 600 -87.09 35.24 -11.51
N ALA A 601 -87.86 35.08 -10.44
CA ALA A 601 -87.33 35.02 -9.08
C ALA A 601 -86.42 33.79 -8.88
N ALA A 602 -86.82 32.63 -9.41
CA ALA A 602 -85.99 31.42 -9.39
C ALA A 602 -84.71 31.57 -10.23
N GLU A 603 -84.76 32.25 -11.39
CA GLU A 603 -83.58 32.56 -12.20
C GLU A 603 -82.62 33.50 -11.46
N ALA A 604 -83.14 34.55 -10.82
CA ALA A 604 -82.35 35.48 -10.02
C ALA A 604 -81.69 34.77 -8.83
N GLN A 605 -82.43 33.92 -8.11
CA GLN A 605 -81.90 33.12 -7.01
C GLN A 605 -80.84 32.12 -7.48
N SER A 606 -81.03 31.51 -8.66
CA SER A 606 -80.03 30.61 -9.25
C SER A 606 -78.75 31.35 -9.64
N ARG A 607 -78.85 32.57 -10.19
CA ARG A 607 -77.68 33.43 -10.47
C ARG A 607 -76.94 33.82 -9.19
N GLU A 608 -77.67 34.17 -8.13
CA GLU A 608 -77.07 34.49 -6.83
C GLU A 608 -76.37 33.26 -6.22
N HIS A 609 -77.01 32.08 -6.29
CA HIS A 609 -76.40 30.84 -5.83
C HIS A 609 -75.12 30.48 -6.62
N LEU A 610 -75.13 30.63 -7.95
CA LEU A 610 -73.95 30.40 -8.79
C LEU A 610 -72.84 31.42 -8.53
N ALA A 611 -73.18 32.69 -8.27
CA ALA A 611 -72.21 33.69 -7.85
C ALA A 611 -71.58 33.31 -6.50
N GLY A 612 -72.38 32.79 -5.55
CA GLY A 612 -71.91 32.25 -4.28
C GLY A 612 -70.99 31.04 -4.45
N VAL A 613 -71.33 30.09 -5.34
CA VAL A 613 -70.49 28.92 -5.64
C VAL A 613 -69.16 29.35 -6.29
N ASN A 614 -69.19 30.32 -7.21
CA ASN A 614 -67.96 30.83 -7.83
C ASN A 614 -67.06 31.55 -6.82
N ALA A 615 -67.64 32.35 -5.93
CA ALA A 615 -66.92 33.01 -4.85
C ALA A 615 -66.32 31.98 -3.85
N ALA A 616 -67.06 30.92 -3.52
CA ALA A 616 -66.59 29.84 -2.66
C ALA A 616 -65.46 29.03 -3.33
N LEU A 617 -65.54 28.76 -4.63
CA LEU A 617 -64.48 28.11 -5.41
C LEU A 617 -63.21 28.97 -5.45
N LEU A 618 -63.33 30.27 -5.78
CA LEU A 618 -62.22 31.22 -5.77
C LEU A 618 -61.51 31.22 -4.41
N LYS A 619 -62.29 31.34 -3.33
CA LYS A 619 -61.76 31.30 -1.96
C LYS A 619 -61.10 29.95 -1.63
N ALA A 620 -61.70 28.84 -2.03
CA ALA A 620 -61.12 27.51 -1.78
C ALA A 620 -59.80 27.31 -2.55
N PHE A 621 -59.67 27.82 -3.77
CA PHE A 621 -58.42 27.80 -4.54
C PHE A 621 -57.34 28.72 -3.94
N GLU A 622 -57.73 29.89 -3.46
CA GLU A 622 -56.83 30.81 -2.77
C GLU A 622 -56.31 30.21 -1.46
N ASP A 623 -57.23 29.69 -0.61
CA ASP A 623 -56.89 29.01 0.64
C ASP A 623 -56.01 27.78 0.41
N PHE A 624 -56.31 26.99 -0.64
CA PHE A 624 -55.48 25.86 -1.05
C PHE A 624 -54.09 26.31 -1.48
N GLY A 625 -53.97 27.37 -2.29
CA GLY A 625 -52.69 27.93 -2.71
C GLY A 625 -51.84 28.39 -1.53
N ILE A 626 -52.44 29.10 -0.58
CA ILE A 626 -51.78 29.56 0.65
C ILE A 626 -51.30 28.36 1.48
N GLN A 627 -52.15 27.35 1.70
CA GLN A 627 -51.77 26.17 2.46
C GLN A 627 -50.69 25.33 1.76
N LEU A 628 -50.74 25.21 0.43
CA LEU A 628 -49.73 24.49 -0.34
C LEU A 628 -48.36 25.17 -0.23
N VAL A 629 -48.32 26.50 -0.41
CA VAL A 629 -47.08 27.28 -0.25
C VAL A 629 -46.55 27.17 1.19
N SER A 630 -47.43 27.26 2.20
CA SER A 630 -47.03 27.10 3.60
C SER A 630 -46.43 25.71 3.85
N ARG A 631 -47.10 24.65 3.41
CA ARG A 631 -46.64 23.26 3.59
C ARG A 631 -45.32 22.99 2.86
N ILE A 632 -45.15 23.51 1.65
CA ILE A 632 -43.90 23.40 0.91
C ILE A 632 -42.78 24.17 1.63
N LYS A 633 -43.07 25.36 2.14
CA LYS A 633 -42.08 26.17 2.87
C LYS A 633 -41.65 25.51 4.18
N ASP A 634 -42.59 24.91 4.91
CA ASP A 634 -42.29 24.14 6.13
C ASP A 634 -41.44 22.89 5.80
N ALA A 635 -41.81 22.16 4.75
CA ALA A 635 -41.04 20.99 4.30
C ALA A 635 -39.62 21.34 3.84
N ILE A 636 -39.45 22.47 3.12
CA ILE A 636 -38.13 22.96 2.72
C ILE A 636 -37.31 23.38 3.94
N ALA A 637 -37.90 24.13 4.87
CA ALA A 637 -37.20 24.58 6.08
C ALA A 637 -36.74 23.40 6.96
N GLU A 638 -37.56 22.35 7.06
CA GLU A 638 -37.20 21.14 7.80
C GLU A 638 -36.14 20.30 7.06
N THR A 639 -36.23 20.23 5.73
CA THR A 639 -35.21 19.59 4.88
C THR A 639 -33.85 20.31 4.99
N ASP A 640 -33.84 21.64 4.94
CA ASP A 640 -32.64 22.45 5.14
C ASP A 640 -32.05 22.23 6.54
N ARG A 641 -32.89 22.10 7.57
CA ARG A 641 -32.43 21.83 8.94
C ARG A 641 -31.78 20.45 9.06
N HIS A 642 -32.35 19.43 8.43
CA HIS A 642 -31.78 18.08 8.40
C HIS A 642 -30.51 17.98 7.54
N LEU A 643 -30.46 18.67 6.39
CA LEU A 643 -29.26 18.79 5.55
C LEU A 643 -28.14 19.54 6.28
N ALA A 644 -28.45 20.63 6.98
CA ALA A 644 -27.49 21.37 7.78
C ALA A 644 -26.94 20.52 8.95
N GLN A 645 -27.78 19.73 9.61
CA GLN A 645 -27.31 18.77 10.63
C GLN A 645 -26.46 17.64 10.04
N GLY A 646 -26.89 17.05 8.92
CA GLY A 646 -26.15 15.99 8.24
C GLY A 646 -24.78 16.46 7.72
N THR A 647 -24.74 17.63 7.10
CA THR A 647 -23.49 18.27 6.66
C THR A 647 -22.60 18.69 7.83
N GLY A 648 -23.18 19.17 8.93
CA GLY A 648 -22.44 19.44 10.18
C GLY A 648 -21.79 18.19 10.77
N HIS A 649 -22.50 17.06 10.81
CA HIS A 649 -21.95 15.77 11.25
C HIS A 649 -20.86 15.26 10.31
N LEU A 650 -21.07 15.33 8.99
CA LEU A 650 -20.07 14.96 7.99
C LEU A 650 -18.81 15.80 8.08
N ASN A 651 -18.95 17.13 8.22
CA ASN A 651 -17.81 18.02 8.40
C ASN A 651 -17.06 17.70 9.69
N GLY A 652 -17.78 17.44 10.79
CA GLY A 652 -17.18 16.98 12.04
C GLY A 652 -16.37 15.69 11.89
N VAL A 653 -16.89 14.70 11.15
CA VAL A 653 -16.19 13.44 10.87
C VAL A 653 -14.95 13.68 10.00
N VAL A 654 -15.05 14.49 8.95
CA VAL A 654 -13.90 14.84 8.08
C VAL A 654 -12.80 15.55 8.88
N GLN A 655 -13.19 16.43 9.80
CA GLN A 655 -12.25 17.19 10.62
C GLN A 655 -11.60 16.33 11.71
N GLU A 656 -12.34 15.39 12.31
CA GLU A 656 -11.78 14.35 13.19
C GLU A 656 -10.81 13.43 12.45
N LEU A 657 -11.15 13.01 11.22
CA LEU A 657 -10.28 12.20 10.38
C LEU A 657 -9.00 12.95 9.99
N ALA A 658 -9.12 14.22 9.60
CA ALA A 658 -7.98 15.09 9.28
C ALA A 658 -7.07 15.28 10.50
N ASN A 659 -7.64 15.46 11.69
CA ASN A 659 -6.90 15.58 12.93
C ASN A 659 -6.24 14.25 13.36
N ALA A 660 -6.87 13.12 13.09
CA ALA A 660 -6.27 11.79 13.33
C ALA A 660 -5.09 11.53 12.39
N VAL A 661 -5.23 11.87 11.11
CA VAL A 661 -4.15 11.78 10.11
C VAL A 661 -3.00 12.72 10.45
N GLN A 662 -3.28 13.96 10.88
CA GLN A 662 -2.23 14.88 11.35
C GLN A 662 -1.51 14.38 12.60
N ARG A 663 -2.21 13.71 13.51
CA ARG A 663 -1.58 13.08 14.69
C ARG A 663 -0.68 11.91 14.28
N MET A 664 -1.11 11.06 13.35
CA MET A 664 -0.25 9.99 12.79
C MET A 664 0.96 10.52 12.00
N LYS A 665 0.88 11.73 11.43
CA LYS A 665 2.01 12.36 10.74
C LYS A 665 3.03 13.01 11.70
N ARG A 666 2.65 13.25 12.96
CA ARG A 666 3.48 13.91 13.98
C ARG A 666 4.06 12.94 15.01
N ALA A 667 3.46 11.77 15.19
CA ALA A 667 4.04 10.63 15.90
C ALA A 667 4.94 9.85 14.93
#